data_AF-A0A3L7RUG8-F1
#
_entry.id   AF-A0A3L7RUG8-F1
#
_cell.length_a   1.000
_cell.length_b   1.000
_cell.length_c   1.000
_cell.angle_alpha   90.00
_cell.angle_beta   90.00
_cell.angle_gamma   90.00
#
_symmetry.space_group_name_H-M   'P 1'
#
loop_
_entity.id
_entity.type
_entity.pdbx_description
1 polymer ?
#
loop_
_entity_poly.entity_id
_entity_poly.type
_entity_poly.pdbx_seq_one_letter_code
_entity_poly.pdbx_strand_id
1 'polypeptide(L)'
;MMKALILATRFLPVLVSLCFLWNLGPVFPPCSLLAATEPESTSWFVGASKVDITPDEPVRLSGYASRLVPSQGIEDRLSARALVLSPGSSTQDALVIVSIDAIGISAVMTERVLERVLPTLKIPRSRIVFCTTHSHTAPHLDGLIPNLFGVPMSQEENAAMLRTTQKTIEGISKAVLDAAANLKPGTVEYGLGRAEFAINRRMLKDKQWVGIGTVDQGPVDRNVRILRVRDMSGELLAVSYQYACHSTSISPDANKISGDWGGISASILEEKNPGCIALPIIGCGADANPNPRGTIELSRQHGAEMATSVQEVLSHELKALPKPTNAAFVLVALASQRPNKATLEGMQKSGSAHERNFANQWLELLSRKDRIPETYPAPVHLWSFGKDLAWVFMGGEVVVDYQIRLEKELSQFANVWVAGYVDDVFAYVASERVRDEGGYEVDGSMLYYGQPGRWESGTEEKIVDRVLQLTQQQQAADQPRSPEQSLATMEVPEGYTIELVASEPLVTDPVGIAWGKDGKVWVVQMGDYPLGGPKTGCVKSLVDTDGDGVMDQSTMFLDGLNYPAGIYAWRDGVIIACAPDIFFARDTDGDGKCDEKVVLVTGFPEGNPQHRVHGFTYGMDHRLHFGPGGGANVVTVTGNGLVSKQPPKPMRISGSDLSLDPDTGDLRLESGVTQYIRTTDEVGNWFGNENSLPMFHYVYPQRWIERSGYKPKRRYQLITNPPSIPPVFPLSQQADRFNDLYAINRFTSACSTVINRGEGQGEEMRGFALVCEPVHNLVVRYDLKTSGATWAANRIGADSKSEFLRSSDPWFRPVRIENAPDGTMWVVDMYRYVIEHPEWIPEEWQRRINVRAGEDRGRIYRIRKSDYTPRTIENLSDTDDLALIGEIAGLNSARSDLAQQTLLSRWIGRKDVATVAAPIGKLLMQTDHPGTRVRLVSVLMALGSFPVHQIDDLVDKSDPQTLRFLAENIDALGLD
;
A
#
# COMPACT_ATOMS: atom_id res chain seq x y z
N MET A 1 51.12 -60.19 1.69
CA MET A 1 51.75 -61.00 0.62
C MET A 1 51.65 -60.22 -0.68
N MET A 2 52.76 -59.63 -1.13
CA MET A 2 53.42 -59.89 -2.44
C MET A 2 52.56 -59.49 -3.65
N LYS A 3 52.86 -58.39 -4.36
CA LYS A 3 53.93 -58.14 -5.37
C LYS A 3 53.21 -57.88 -6.71
N ALA A 4 53.39 -56.70 -7.33
CA ALA A 4 54.26 -56.48 -8.51
C ALA A 4 53.50 -56.77 -9.84
N LEU A 5 53.69 -56.13 -11.01
CA LEU A 5 54.62 -55.14 -11.54
C LEU A 5 54.17 -54.84 -13.01
N ILE A 6 54.63 -53.72 -13.59
CA ILE A 6 54.99 -53.50 -15.03
C ILE A 6 53.84 -53.38 -16.07
N LEU A 7 53.90 -52.61 -17.17
CA LEU A 7 54.64 -51.44 -17.68
C LEU A 7 54.18 -51.33 -19.16
N ALA A 8 53.87 -50.12 -19.66
CA ALA A 8 54.46 -49.49 -20.86
C ALA A 8 53.93 -49.95 -22.24
N THR A 9 53.26 -49.12 -23.04
CA THR A 9 53.76 -48.05 -23.98
C THR A 9 53.21 -48.41 -25.39
N ARG A 10 52.91 -47.57 -26.40
CA ARG A 10 53.21 -46.16 -26.74
C ARG A 10 52.41 -45.73 -28.02
N PHE A 11 52.11 -44.44 -28.08
CA PHE A 11 52.06 -43.47 -29.22
C PHE A 11 50.93 -43.33 -30.27
N LEU A 12 50.39 -42.10 -30.22
CA LEU A 12 49.56 -41.20 -31.06
C LEU A 12 50.06 -40.94 -32.51
N PRO A 13 49.31 -40.28 -33.44
CA PRO A 13 48.77 -38.88 -33.33
C PRO A 13 47.30 -38.65 -33.81
N VAL A 14 46.47 -37.78 -33.16
CA VAL A 14 46.17 -36.32 -33.35
C VAL A 14 45.48 -35.99 -34.71
N LEU A 15 44.31 -35.33 -34.87
CA LEU A 15 43.63 -34.13 -34.29
C LEU A 15 42.07 -34.33 -34.34
N VAL A 16 41.29 -34.15 -33.25
CA VAL A 16 40.53 -32.95 -32.76
C VAL A 16 39.05 -32.80 -33.21
N SER A 17 38.21 -32.54 -32.19
CA SER A 17 36.81 -32.02 -32.14
C SER A 17 35.68 -33.05 -32.03
N LEU A 18 34.72 -33.01 -31.10
CA LEU A 18 34.48 -32.23 -29.87
C LEU A 18 33.27 -32.87 -29.13
N CYS A 19 33.34 -32.95 -27.79
CA CYS A 19 32.31 -33.16 -26.73
C CYS A 19 31.10 -34.11 -26.94
N PHE A 20 31.00 -35.25 -26.25
CA PHE A 20 30.64 -35.54 -24.82
C PHE A 20 29.13 -35.61 -24.52
N LEU A 21 28.68 -36.84 -24.23
CA LEU A 21 27.48 -37.22 -23.46
C LEU A 21 27.95 -38.02 -22.23
N TRP A 22 27.34 -37.77 -21.07
CA TRP A 22 27.63 -38.42 -19.79
C TRP A 22 26.52 -39.41 -19.41
N ASN A 23 26.88 -40.51 -18.73
CA ASN A 23 25.96 -41.32 -17.94
C ASN A 23 26.69 -42.05 -16.78
N LEU A 24 26.08 -41.93 -15.59
CA LEU A 24 25.93 -42.89 -14.47
C LEU A 24 27.12 -43.38 -13.62
N GLY A 25 27.00 -43.14 -12.30
CA GLY A 25 27.26 -44.15 -11.24
C GLY A 25 28.24 -43.76 -10.11
N PRO A 26 28.08 -44.31 -8.88
CA PRO A 26 27.97 -43.53 -7.63
C PRO A 26 29.19 -43.62 -6.69
N VAL A 27 29.38 -42.61 -5.82
CA VAL A 27 30.42 -42.61 -4.75
C VAL A 27 29.90 -41.96 -3.46
N PHE A 28 30.26 -42.58 -2.32
CA PHE A 28 30.05 -42.20 -0.92
C PHE A 28 30.52 -40.77 -0.55
N PRO A 29 29.97 -40.15 0.53
CA PRO A 29 30.30 -38.78 0.91
C PRO A 29 31.62 -38.71 1.68
N PRO A 30 32.53 -37.75 1.40
CA PRO A 30 33.66 -37.49 2.27
C PRO A 30 33.31 -36.42 3.32
N CYS A 31 33.79 -36.72 4.52
CA CYS A 31 34.00 -35.87 5.70
C CYS A 31 34.23 -34.38 5.38
N SER A 32 33.38 -33.51 5.94
CA SER A 32 33.52 -32.05 5.88
C SER A 32 34.77 -31.60 6.63
N LEU A 33 35.81 -31.21 5.89
CA LEU A 33 36.85 -30.34 6.41
C LEU A 33 36.22 -28.98 6.71
N LEU A 34 36.33 -28.53 7.96
CA LEU A 34 36.09 -27.15 8.36
C LEU A 34 36.88 -26.22 7.44
N ALA A 35 36.19 -25.56 6.52
CA ALA A 35 36.76 -24.45 5.78
C ALA A 35 37.03 -23.33 6.78
N ALA A 36 38.31 -23.04 6.99
CA ALA A 36 38.70 -21.79 7.62
C ALA A 36 38.11 -20.65 6.79
N THR A 37 37.26 -19.83 7.41
CA THR A 37 36.74 -18.60 6.83
C THR A 37 37.92 -17.71 6.44
N GLU A 38 38.07 -17.43 5.14
CA GLU A 38 38.97 -16.37 4.69
C GLU A 38 38.59 -15.05 5.38
N PRO A 39 39.55 -14.22 5.81
CA PRO A 39 39.24 -12.93 6.40
C PRO A 39 38.46 -12.08 5.39
N GLU A 40 37.30 -11.55 5.78
CA GLU A 40 36.51 -10.64 4.95
C GLU A 40 37.39 -9.52 4.40
N SER A 41 37.37 -9.34 3.07
CA SER A 41 38.13 -8.28 2.41
C SER A 41 37.67 -6.91 2.89
N THR A 42 38.54 -6.20 3.63
CA THR A 42 38.34 -4.81 4.08
C THR A 42 38.55 -3.78 2.97
N SER A 43 38.89 -4.19 1.76
CA SER A 43 39.11 -3.30 0.61
C SER A 43 37.78 -2.82 0.01
N TRP A 44 37.66 -1.52 -0.25
CA TRP A 44 36.50 -0.85 -0.88
C TRP A 44 36.87 -0.26 -2.23
N PHE A 45 35.87 0.04 -3.05
CA PHE A 45 36.01 1.05 -4.09
C PHE A 45 35.35 2.32 -3.62
N VAL A 46 36.06 3.42 -3.71
CA VAL A 46 35.67 4.71 -3.14
C VAL A 46 35.82 5.79 -4.18
N GLY A 47 34.87 6.70 -4.21
CA GLY A 47 34.88 7.86 -5.10
C GLY A 47 34.32 9.06 -4.36
N ALA A 48 34.93 10.22 -4.52
CA ALA A 48 34.49 11.45 -3.88
C ALA A 48 34.53 12.60 -4.88
N SER A 49 33.60 13.54 -4.75
CA SER A 49 33.53 14.74 -5.58
C SER A 49 32.92 15.91 -4.80
N LYS A 50 33.27 17.12 -5.22
CA LYS A 50 32.75 18.39 -4.70
C LYS A 50 32.37 19.28 -5.87
N VAL A 51 31.16 19.83 -5.80
CA VAL A 51 30.63 20.76 -6.79
C VAL A 51 30.15 22.01 -6.08
N ASP A 52 30.48 23.17 -6.64
CA ASP A 52 30.06 24.46 -6.13
C ASP A 52 28.59 24.74 -6.46
N ILE A 53 27.81 25.08 -5.44
CA ILE A 53 26.37 25.38 -5.56
C ILE A 53 26.04 26.81 -5.13
N THR A 54 27.06 27.66 -4.96
CA THR A 54 26.87 29.06 -4.56
C THR A 54 26.02 29.80 -5.61
N PRO A 55 24.98 30.55 -5.24
CA PRO A 55 24.20 31.35 -6.18
C PRO A 55 25.07 32.33 -6.98
N ASP A 56 24.69 32.58 -8.24
CA ASP A 56 25.37 33.55 -9.11
C ASP A 56 24.84 34.98 -8.93
N GLU A 57 23.76 35.14 -8.16
CA GLU A 57 23.07 36.41 -7.91
C GLU A 57 22.55 36.49 -6.46
N PRO A 58 22.23 37.68 -5.94
CA PRO A 58 21.63 37.83 -4.61
C PRO A 58 20.30 37.09 -4.47
N VAL A 59 20.15 36.32 -3.38
CA VAL A 59 18.93 35.58 -3.05
C VAL A 59 18.60 35.72 -1.57
N ARG A 60 17.33 35.59 -1.18
CA ARG A 60 16.97 35.55 0.24
C ARG A 60 17.59 34.32 0.89
N LEU A 61 18.03 34.47 2.14
CA LEU A 61 18.61 33.39 2.94
C LEU A 61 17.52 32.72 3.78
N SER A 62 17.62 31.41 3.98
CA SER A 62 16.62 30.64 4.73
C SER A 62 16.98 30.51 6.21
N GLY A 63 15.98 30.32 7.07
CA GLY A 63 16.14 29.98 8.50
C GLY A 63 15.76 31.10 9.47
N TYR A 64 16.10 32.36 9.16
CA TYR A 64 15.69 33.49 10.00
C TYR A 64 14.58 34.30 9.32
N ALA A 65 13.36 34.25 9.90
CA ALA A 65 12.17 34.93 9.36
C ALA A 65 12.32 36.46 9.22
N SER A 66 13.27 37.08 9.93
CA SER A 66 13.57 38.51 9.84
C SER A 66 14.32 38.93 8.57
N ARG A 67 14.89 37.98 7.80
CA ARG A 67 15.64 38.26 6.57
C ARG A 67 14.68 38.43 5.38
N LEU A 68 14.13 39.62 5.25
CA LEU A 68 13.13 39.97 4.24
C LEU A 68 13.72 40.53 2.93
N VAL A 69 15.05 40.53 2.78
CA VAL A 69 15.75 41.07 1.60
C VAL A 69 16.85 40.11 1.11
N PRO A 70 17.22 40.16 -0.18
CA PRO A 70 18.30 39.33 -0.72
C PRO A 70 19.64 39.53 -0.01
N SER A 71 20.49 38.50 -0.07
CA SER A 71 21.83 38.47 0.51
C SER A 71 22.70 39.63 0.05
N GLN A 72 23.51 40.19 0.94
CA GLN A 72 24.39 41.35 0.69
C GLN A 72 25.81 40.97 0.26
N GLY A 73 26.07 39.69 0.01
CA GLY A 73 27.37 39.19 -0.43
C GLY A 73 27.58 37.72 -0.07
N ILE A 74 28.77 37.23 -0.40
CA ILE A 74 29.23 35.88 -0.08
C ILE A 74 30.40 36.02 0.90
N GLU A 75 30.29 35.40 2.06
CA GLU A 75 31.38 35.27 3.02
C GLU A 75 32.23 34.03 2.69
N ASP A 76 31.57 32.89 2.49
CA ASP A 76 32.22 31.63 2.09
C ASP A 76 31.35 30.90 1.05
N ARG A 77 31.99 30.15 0.15
CA ARG A 77 31.30 29.42 -0.92
C ARG A 77 30.58 28.18 -0.39
N LEU A 78 29.49 27.81 -1.05
CA LEU A 78 28.66 26.64 -0.73
C LEU A 78 29.00 25.49 -1.68
N SER A 79 28.91 24.25 -1.20
CA SER A 79 29.17 23.06 -2.03
C SER A 79 28.18 21.92 -1.78
N ALA A 80 27.96 21.13 -2.83
CA ALA A 80 27.46 19.77 -2.74
C ALA A 80 28.65 18.80 -2.82
N ARG A 81 28.76 17.88 -1.87
CA ARG A 81 29.86 16.94 -1.75
C ARG A 81 29.30 15.53 -1.73
N ALA A 82 29.82 14.64 -2.55
CA ALA A 82 29.34 13.26 -2.63
C ALA A 82 30.48 12.28 -2.33
N LEU A 83 30.13 11.22 -1.61
CA LEU A 83 30.98 10.07 -1.33
C LEU A 83 30.25 8.80 -1.76
N VAL A 84 30.88 8.03 -2.65
CA VAL A 84 30.40 6.73 -3.13
C VAL A 84 31.28 5.65 -2.53
N LEU A 85 30.68 4.71 -1.80
CA LEU A 85 31.33 3.56 -1.18
C LEU A 85 30.79 2.28 -1.80
N SER A 86 31.60 1.58 -2.59
CA SER A 86 31.18 0.33 -3.24
C SER A 86 31.93 -0.90 -2.72
N PRO A 87 31.23 -2.01 -2.45
CA PRO A 87 31.85 -3.31 -2.20
C PRO A 87 32.69 -3.83 -3.38
N GLY A 88 32.39 -3.42 -4.61
CA GLY A 88 33.07 -3.87 -5.83
C GLY A 88 33.43 -2.72 -6.77
N SER A 89 33.99 -3.02 -7.93
CA SER A 89 34.49 -2.01 -8.88
C SER A 89 33.41 -1.25 -9.65
N SER A 90 32.13 -1.62 -9.47
CA SER A 90 30.98 -0.97 -10.09
C SER A 90 30.12 -0.26 -9.04
N THR A 91 29.13 0.51 -9.47
CA THR A 91 28.18 1.19 -8.58
C THR A 91 27.02 0.31 -8.12
N GLN A 92 26.87 -0.92 -8.62
CA GLN A 92 25.65 -1.74 -8.50
C GLN A 92 25.22 -2.00 -7.04
N ASP A 93 26.17 -2.02 -6.11
CA ASP A 93 25.94 -2.19 -4.67
C ASP A 93 26.45 -1.00 -3.83
N ALA A 94 26.72 0.13 -4.48
CA ALA A 94 27.31 1.28 -3.80
C ALA A 94 26.35 1.96 -2.83
N LEU A 95 26.89 2.47 -1.73
CA LEU A 95 26.25 3.45 -0.86
C LEU A 95 26.70 4.85 -1.27
N VAL A 96 25.77 5.80 -1.29
CA VAL A 96 26.03 7.18 -1.70
C VAL A 96 25.59 8.14 -0.60
N ILE A 97 26.54 8.90 -0.07
CA ILE A 97 26.31 9.95 0.91
C ILE A 97 26.54 11.29 0.25
N VAL A 98 25.58 12.19 0.35
CA VAL A 98 25.73 13.58 -0.10
C VAL A 98 25.66 14.51 1.10
N SER A 99 26.58 15.46 1.19
CA SER A 99 26.56 16.58 2.12
C SER A 99 26.37 17.89 1.34
N ILE A 100 25.35 18.66 1.71
CA ILE A 100 24.89 19.84 0.97
C ILE A 100 24.93 21.06 1.89
N ASP A 101 25.64 22.10 1.47
CA ASP A 101 25.63 23.40 2.14
C ASP A 101 24.30 24.13 1.89
N ALA A 102 23.26 23.73 2.62
CA ALA A 102 21.90 24.26 2.54
C ALA A 102 21.24 24.20 3.92
N ILE A 103 20.12 24.93 4.11
CA ILE A 103 19.27 24.75 5.28
C ILE A 103 18.58 23.37 5.28
N GLY A 104 18.32 22.83 4.10
CA GLY A 104 17.49 21.67 3.88
C GLY A 104 17.27 21.48 2.39
N ILE A 105 16.63 20.38 2.03
CA ILE A 105 16.04 20.15 0.71
C ILE A 105 14.63 19.59 0.93
N SER A 106 13.73 19.83 -0.02
CA SER A 106 12.37 19.27 0.05
C SER A 106 12.34 17.87 -0.57
N ALA A 107 11.36 17.05 -0.19
CA ALA A 107 11.13 15.75 -0.83
C ALA A 107 11.08 15.85 -2.37
N VAL A 108 10.49 16.91 -2.91
CA VAL A 108 10.42 17.17 -4.37
C VAL A 108 11.82 17.38 -4.97
N MET A 109 12.72 18.09 -4.28
CA MET A 109 14.10 18.25 -4.74
C MET A 109 14.85 16.93 -4.72
N THR A 110 14.65 16.13 -3.67
CA THR A 110 15.24 14.80 -3.55
C THR A 110 14.84 13.90 -4.70
N GLU A 111 13.54 13.79 -5.01
CA GLU A 111 13.07 13.00 -6.15
C GLU A 111 13.68 13.50 -7.47
N ARG A 112 13.72 14.81 -7.71
CA ARG A 112 14.36 15.39 -8.90
C ARG A 112 15.84 15.04 -9.03
N VAL A 113 16.58 14.92 -7.94
CA VAL A 113 17.98 14.46 -7.98
C VAL A 113 18.03 12.97 -8.25
N LEU A 114 17.18 12.17 -7.61
CA LEU A 114 17.12 10.71 -7.77
C LEU A 114 16.82 10.31 -9.23
N GLU A 115 15.85 10.95 -9.87
CA GLU A 115 15.52 10.79 -11.30
C GLU A 115 16.75 10.97 -12.20
N ARG A 116 17.67 11.89 -11.83
CA ARG A 116 18.89 12.18 -12.59
C ARG A 116 20.01 11.16 -12.34
N VAL A 117 20.16 10.66 -11.12
CA VAL A 117 21.34 9.88 -10.73
C VAL A 117 21.11 8.37 -10.73
N LEU A 118 19.94 7.90 -10.32
CA LEU A 118 19.66 6.45 -10.19
C LEU A 118 19.77 5.67 -11.51
N PRO A 119 19.33 6.19 -12.68
CA PRO A 119 19.49 5.47 -13.94
C PRO A 119 20.96 5.14 -14.28
N THR A 120 21.88 6.03 -13.90
CA THR A 120 23.33 5.84 -14.11
C THR A 120 23.94 4.94 -13.05
N LEU A 121 23.58 5.15 -11.77
CA LEU A 121 24.15 4.40 -10.65
C LEU A 121 23.66 2.95 -10.57
N LYS A 122 22.42 2.70 -11.01
CA LYS A 122 21.74 1.40 -10.93
C LYS A 122 21.65 0.85 -9.49
N ILE A 123 21.41 1.73 -8.52
CA ILE A 123 21.17 1.37 -7.11
C ILE A 123 19.71 1.62 -6.70
N PRO A 124 19.18 0.91 -5.69
CA PRO A 124 17.90 1.24 -5.08
C PRO A 124 17.95 2.54 -4.28
N ARG A 125 16.76 3.14 -4.04
CA ARG A 125 16.60 4.37 -3.25
C ARG A 125 17.20 4.25 -1.84
N SER A 126 17.16 3.06 -1.25
CA SER A 126 17.68 2.77 0.08
C SER A 126 19.19 2.92 0.23
N ARG A 127 19.94 3.13 -0.86
CA ARG A 127 21.41 3.24 -0.87
C ARG A 127 21.93 4.64 -1.13
N ILE A 128 21.07 5.65 -1.14
CA ILE A 128 21.47 7.05 -1.34
C ILE A 128 20.76 7.96 -0.34
N VAL A 129 21.55 8.82 0.32
CA VAL A 129 21.08 9.78 1.32
C VAL A 129 21.60 11.19 1.00
N PHE A 130 20.75 12.19 1.22
CA PHE A 130 21.07 13.60 1.00
C PHE A 130 21.03 14.37 2.33
N CYS A 131 22.20 14.53 2.95
CA CYS A 131 22.37 15.24 4.20
C CYS A 131 22.60 16.73 3.94
N THR A 132 21.95 17.59 4.73
CA THR A 132 22.17 19.04 4.66
C THR A 132 22.92 19.55 5.89
N THR A 133 23.77 20.57 5.73
CA THR A 133 24.50 21.18 6.86
C THR A 133 23.62 22.07 7.74
N HIS A 134 22.36 22.24 7.35
CA HIS A 134 21.36 23.07 8.00
C HIS A 134 21.83 24.53 8.22
N SER A 135 22.57 25.09 7.26
CA SER A 135 23.08 26.45 7.37
C SER A 135 21.97 27.49 7.25
N HIS A 136 21.79 28.31 8.30
CA HIS A 136 20.85 29.44 8.30
C HIS A 136 21.36 30.63 7.47
N THR A 137 22.53 30.53 6.85
CA THR A 137 23.08 31.53 5.91
C THR A 137 23.15 31.01 4.48
N ALA A 138 22.52 29.86 4.20
CA ALA A 138 22.35 29.37 2.85
C ALA A 138 21.10 29.96 2.17
N PRO A 139 21.04 29.95 0.82
CA PRO A 139 19.88 30.36 0.05
C PRO A 139 18.57 29.69 0.49
N HIS A 140 17.48 30.45 0.40
CA HIS A 140 16.14 29.87 0.38
C HIS A 140 15.92 29.15 -0.95
N LEU A 141 15.48 27.88 -0.87
CA LEU A 141 15.23 27.02 -2.02
C LEU A 141 13.74 26.70 -2.10
N ASP A 142 13.28 26.37 -3.29
CA ASP A 142 11.86 26.12 -3.55
C ASP A 142 11.31 24.94 -2.74
N GLY A 143 10.08 25.07 -2.26
CA GLY A 143 9.38 24.06 -1.46
C GLY A 143 9.88 23.89 -0.02
N LEU A 144 10.85 24.68 0.45
CA LEU A 144 11.31 24.66 1.84
C LEU A 144 10.68 25.78 2.66
N ILE A 145 10.25 25.47 3.88
CA ILE A 145 9.73 26.44 4.86
C ILE A 145 8.79 27.49 4.19
N PRO A 146 7.70 27.04 3.54
CA PRO A 146 6.95 27.85 2.57
C PRO A 146 6.34 29.13 3.16
N ASN A 147 6.22 29.20 4.48
CA ASN A 147 5.67 30.36 5.19
C ASN A 147 6.74 31.13 5.99
N LEU A 148 8.04 30.94 5.71
CA LEU A 148 9.13 31.54 6.50
C LEU A 148 9.02 33.07 6.61
N PHE A 149 8.88 33.76 5.49
CA PHE A 149 8.97 35.23 5.45
C PHE A 149 7.67 35.93 5.86
N GLY A 150 6.53 35.24 5.86
CA GLY A 150 5.21 35.82 6.12
C GLY A 150 4.74 36.85 5.08
N VAL A 151 5.62 37.30 4.18
CA VAL A 151 5.34 38.21 3.08
C VAL A 151 5.82 37.59 1.76
N PRO A 152 5.10 37.80 0.65
CA PRO A 152 5.53 37.29 -0.66
C PRO A 152 6.89 37.85 -1.09
N MET A 153 7.66 37.03 -1.79
CA MET A 153 8.83 37.49 -2.56
C MET A 153 8.39 38.24 -3.82
N SER A 154 9.21 39.20 -4.29
CA SER A 154 9.01 39.83 -5.60
C SER A 154 9.12 38.80 -6.73
N GLN A 155 8.70 39.16 -7.94
CA GLN A 155 8.84 38.27 -9.09
C GLN A 155 10.31 37.94 -9.38
N GLU A 156 11.21 38.92 -9.25
CA GLU A 156 12.65 38.75 -9.42
C GLU A 156 13.25 37.85 -8.34
N GLU A 157 12.87 38.06 -7.08
CA GLU A 157 13.34 37.23 -5.95
C GLU A 157 12.89 35.77 -6.11
N ASN A 158 11.63 35.53 -6.51
CA ASN A 158 11.14 34.18 -6.81
C ASN A 158 11.92 33.55 -7.97
N ALA A 159 12.19 34.29 -9.04
CA ALA A 159 12.93 33.78 -10.18
C ALA A 159 14.38 33.42 -9.80
N ALA A 160 15.04 34.22 -8.94
CA ALA A 160 16.37 33.95 -8.43
C ALA A 160 16.40 32.71 -7.50
N MET A 161 15.38 32.54 -6.65
CA MET A 161 15.19 31.33 -5.84
C MET A 161 15.07 30.07 -6.71
N LEU A 162 14.25 30.11 -7.76
CA LEU A 162 14.06 28.98 -8.67
C LEU A 162 15.34 28.62 -9.44
N ARG A 163 16.08 29.62 -9.94
CA ARG A 163 17.39 29.39 -10.58
C ARG A 163 18.40 28.78 -9.63
N THR A 164 18.45 29.28 -8.39
CA THR A 164 19.33 28.74 -7.35
C THR A 164 18.96 27.30 -6.97
N THR A 165 17.66 27.01 -6.89
CA THR A 165 17.15 25.65 -6.66
C THR A 165 17.58 24.71 -7.79
N GLN A 166 17.43 25.13 -9.04
CA GLN A 166 17.86 24.35 -10.20
C GLN A 166 19.37 24.11 -10.20
N LYS A 167 20.18 25.15 -9.93
CA LYS A 167 21.64 25.04 -9.79
C LYS A 167 22.03 24.06 -8.69
N THR A 168 21.32 24.08 -7.57
CA THR A 168 21.56 23.16 -6.44
C THR A 168 21.26 21.72 -6.84
N ILE A 169 20.13 21.44 -7.50
CA ILE A 169 19.77 20.10 -8.00
C ILE A 169 20.81 19.58 -8.99
N GLU A 170 21.25 20.43 -9.93
CA GLU A 170 22.29 20.09 -10.91
C GLU A 170 23.63 19.83 -10.24
N GLY A 171 24.01 20.67 -9.27
CA GLY A 171 25.26 20.53 -8.52
C GLY A 171 25.30 19.25 -7.69
N ILE A 172 24.20 18.91 -7.00
CA ILE A 172 24.07 17.64 -6.27
C ILE A 172 24.20 16.46 -7.24
N SER A 173 23.42 16.48 -8.33
CA SER A 173 23.42 15.41 -9.32
C SER A 173 24.82 15.20 -9.92
N LYS A 174 25.50 16.31 -10.23
CA LYS A 174 26.87 16.29 -10.76
C LYS A 174 27.87 15.75 -9.73
N ALA A 175 27.80 16.17 -8.46
CA ALA A 175 28.70 15.67 -7.42
C ALA A 175 28.58 14.15 -7.29
N VAL A 176 27.35 13.62 -7.27
CA VAL A 176 27.10 12.18 -7.21
C VAL A 176 27.67 11.43 -8.42
N LEU A 177 27.39 11.91 -9.63
CA LEU A 177 27.84 11.27 -10.86
C LEU A 177 29.36 11.33 -11.03
N ASP A 178 29.99 12.45 -10.70
CA ASP A 178 31.45 12.61 -10.73
C ASP A 178 32.13 11.70 -9.69
N ALA A 179 31.57 11.58 -8.48
CA ALA A 179 32.10 10.68 -7.46
C ALA A 179 32.01 9.21 -7.92
N ALA A 180 30.89 8.82 -8.53
CA ALA A 180 30.70 7.48 -9.08
C ALA A 180 31.64 7.17 -10.26
N ALA A 181 31.89 8.15 -11.13
CA ALA A 181 32.82 8.01 -12.25
C ALA A 181 34.29 7.85 -11.80
N ASN A 182 34.63 8.36 -10.61
CA ASN A 182 35.98 8.34 -10.05
C ASN A 182 36.19 7.22 -9.00
N LEU A 183 35.43 6.13 -9.08
CA LEU A 183 35.60 4.97 -8.21
C LEU A 183 36.99 4.34 -8.37
N LYS A 184 37.70 4.20 -7.25
CA LYS A 184 39.04 3.59 -7.18
C LYS A 184 39.19 2.75 -5.91
N PRO A 185 40.05 1.72 -5.91
CA PRO A 185 40.33 0.94 -4.71
C PRO A 185 40.81 1.82 -3.54
N GLY A 186 40.36 1.48 -2.33
CA GLY A 186 40.68 2.20 -1.11
C GLY A 186 40.21 1.49 0.17
N THR A 187 40.36 2.17 1.30
CA THR A 187 39.94 1.68 2.62
C THR A 187 38.97 2.65 3.28
N VAL A 188 38.00 2.13 4.01
CA VAL A 188 37.04 2.91 4.79
C VAL A 188 37.16 2.48 6.24
N GLU A 189 37.33 3.45 7.13
CA GLU A 189 37.44 3.23 8.58
C GLU A 189 36.54 4.22 9.31
N TYR A 190 36.19 3.90 10.56
CA TYR A 190 35.33 4.75 11.38
C TYR A 190 35.92 5.00 12.76
N GLY A 191 35.56 6.14 13.34
CA GLY A 191 36.08 6.63 14.63
C GLY A 191 35.12 7.58 15.33
N LEU A 192 35.47 7.92 16.57
CA LEU A 192 34.71 8.81 17.44
C LEU A 192 35.63 9.90 17.99
N GLY A 193 35.28 11.15 17.71
CA GLY A 193 35.87 12.34 18.29
C GLY A 193 34.87 13.09 19.16
N ARG A 194 35.21 14.32 19.52
CA ARG A 194 34.40 15.15 20.42
C ARG A 194 34.58 16.64 20.15
N ALA A 195 33.49 17.40 20.20
CA ALA A 195 33.49 18.86 20.18
C ALA A 195 32.54 19.39 21.27
N GLU A 196 32.75 20.62 21.74
CA GLU A 196 32.12 21.13 22.96
C GLU A 196 31.14 22.28 22.71
N PHE A 197 31.21 22.93 21.55
CA PHE A 197 30.42 24.13 21.27
C PHE A 197 28.90 23.91 21.18
N ALA A 198 28.42 22.67 21.10
CA ALA A 198 26.98 22.40 21.12
C ALA A 198 26.43 22.50 22.54
N ILE A 199 25.34 23.24 22.68
CA ILE A 199 24.61 23.38 23.94
C ILE A 199 23.11 23.32 23.71
N ASN A 200 22.38 22.70 24.65
CA ASN A 200 20.93 22.61 24.58
C ASN A 200 20.32 24.02 24.71
N ARG A 201 19.32 24.30 23.87
CA ARG A 201 18.72 25.64 23.76
C ARG A 201 17.37 25.80 24.45
N ARG A 202 16.81 24.73 25.03
CA ARG A 202 15.44 24.71 25.55
C ARG A 202 15.40 25.10 27.02
N MET A 203 15.04 26.36 27.32
CA MET A 203 14.83 26.79 28.70
C MET A 203 13.49 26.29 29.23
N LEU A 204 13.51 25.58 30.35
CA LEU A 204 12.33 25.01 30.98
C LEU A 204 12.09 25.61 32.36
N LYS A 205 10.83 25.81 32.71
CA LYS A 205 10.35 26.08 34.07
C LYS A 205 9.20 25.11 34.37
N ASP A 206 9.29 24.38 35.47
CA ASP A 206 8.28 23.37 35.85
C ASP A 206 7.98 22.35 34.74
N LYS A 207 9.03 21.92 34.02
CA LYS A 207 8.99 21.02 32.84
C LYS A 207 8.18 21.56 31.65
N GLN A 208 7.98 22.87 31.57
CA GLN A 208 7.34 23.53 30.44
C GLN A 208 8.30 24.53 29.81
N TRP A 209 8.28 24.62 28.49
CA TRP A 209 9.14 25.52 27.74
C TRP A 209 8.81 26.99 28.02
N VAL A 210 9.84 27.80 28.27
CA VAL A 210 9.70 29.25 28.51
C VAL A 210 10.52 30.11 27.56
N GLY A 211 11.38 29.53 26.72
CA GLY A 211 12.16 30.28 25.74
C GLY A 211 13.35 29.53 25.16
N ILE A 212 13.99 30.16 24.18
CA ILE A 212 15.29 29.74 23.63
C ILE A 212 16.40 30.44 24.43
N GLY A 213 17.39 29.68 24.89
CA GLY A 213 18.53 30.20 25.63
C GLY A 213 19.71 29.23 25.61
N THR A 214 20.49 29.20 26.69
CA THR A 214 21.65 28.32 26.87
C THR A 214 21.45 27.51 28.15
N VAL A 215 21.44 26.18 28.05
CA VAL A 215 21.18 25.27 29.18
C VAL A 215 22.33 24.26 29.32
N ASP A 216 23.20 24.49 30.30
CA ASP A 216 24.42 23.69 30.52
C ASP A 216 24.15 22.20 30.80
N GLN A 217 23.05 21.89 31.49
CA GLN A 217 22.68 20.54 31.90
C GLN A 217 21.59 19.91 31.02
N GLY A 218 21.29 20.53 29.87
CA GLY A 218 20.34 19.97 28.91
C GLY A 218 20.96 18.83 28.09
N PRO A 219 20.15 17.91 27.54
CA PRO A 219 20.67 16.83 26.72
C PRO A 219 21.30 17.39 25.45
N VAL A 220 22.52 16.94 25.15
CA VAL A 220 23.26 17.30 23.94
C VAL A 220 24.18 16.15 23.57
N ASP A 221 24.32 15.88 22.27
CA ASP A 221 25.29 14.92 21.76
C ASP A 221 26.54 15.64 21.26
N ARG A 222 27.62 15.48 22.02
CA ARG A 222 28.93 16.11 21.77
C ARG A 222 29.89 15.22 21.01
N ASN A 223 29.45 14.03 20.60
CA ASN A 223 30.28 13.10 19.87
C ASN A 223 30.40 13.53 18.40
N VAL A 224 31.60 13.39 17.85
CA VAL A 224 31.88 13.61 16.42
C VAL A 224 32.11 12.24 15.79
N ARG A 225 31.16 11.74 15.01
CA ARG A 225 31.25 10.41 14.38
C ARG A 225 31.92 10.56 13.02
N ILE A 226 33.00 9.84 12.77
CA ILE A 226 33.89 10.12 11.64
C ILE A 226 34.06 8.86 10.77
N LEU A 227 33.94 9.02 9.45
CA LEU A 227 34.43 8.08 8.45
C LEU A 227 35.68 8.63 7.78
N ARG A 228 36.77 7.86 7.84
CA ARG A 228 38.02 8.12 7.13
C ARG A 228 38.07 7.27 5.87
N VAL A 229 38.33 7.90 4.73
CA VAL A 229 38.41 7.22 3.43
C VAL A 229 39.76 7.50 2.79
N ARG A 230 40.52 6.44 2.52
CA ARG A 230 41.84 6.51 1.89
C ARG A 230 41.87 5.73 0.59
N ASP A 231 42.73 6.12 -0.33
CA ASP A 231 43.09 5.25 -1.44
C ASP A 231 44.11 4.18 -1.03
N MET A 232 44.47 3.30 -1.96
CA MET A 232 45.46 2.25 -1.72
C MET A 232 46.90 2.76 -1.52
N SER A 233 47.18 4.03 -1.80
CA SER A 233 48.48 4.64 -1.47
C SER A 233 48.55 5.13 -0.02
N GLY A 234 47.41 5.19 0.66
CA GLY A 234 47.27 5.69 2.03
C GLY A 234 46.91 7.18 2.11
N GLU A 235 46.75 7.87 0.98
CA GLU A 235 46.33 9.27 0.95
C GLU A 235 44.85 9.42 1.30
N LEU A 236 44.52 10.50 2.03
CA LEU A 236 43.16 10.81 2.46
C LEU A 236 42.35 11.35 1.28
N LEU A 237 41.37 10.57 0.80
CA LEU A 237 40.47 10.96 -0.29
C LEU A 237 39.25 11.71 0.20
N ALA A 238 38.67 11.27 1.32
CA ALA A 238 37.50 11.90 1.89
C ALA A 238 37.42 11.67 3.39
N VAL A 239 36.74 12.59 4.07
CA VAL A 239 36.34 12.44 5.46
C VAL A 239 34.89 12.86 5.61
N SER A 240 34.05 11.99 6.14
CA SER A 240 32.69 12.36 6.54
C SER A 240 32.65 12.46 8.06
N TYR A 241 31.98 13.48 8.60
CA TYR A 241 31.89 13.67 10.04
C TYR A 241 30.52 14.22 10.42
N GLN A 242 29.95 13.64 11.47
CA GLN A 242 28.61 13.95 11.96
C GLN A 242 28.68 14.58 13.36
N TYR A 243 28.00 15.72 13.54
CA TYR A 243 27.90 16.41 14.82
C TYR A 243 26.49 17.01 15.04
N ALA A 244 25.96 16.88 16.25
CA ALA A 244 24.58 17.24 16.58
C ALA A 244 24.46 18.71 17.04
N CYS A 245 24.50 19.64 16.10
CA CYS A 245 24.36 21.07 16.38
C CYS A 245 23.76 21.83 15.19
N HIS A 246 22.85 22.77 15.44
CA HIS A 246 22.40 23.69 14.39
C HIS A 246 23.57 24.51 13.81
N SER A 247 23.55 24.76 12.50
CA SER A 247 24.44 25.71 11.84
C SER A 247 23.92 27.15 11.95
N THR A 248 23.96 27.65 13.19
CA THR A 248 23.44 28.97 13.61
C THR A 248 24.49 29.79 14.37
N SER A 249 25.77 29.64 14.06
CA SER A 249 26.83 30.44 14.67
C SER A 249 26.71 31.92 14.28
N ILE A 250 26.20 32.18 13.07
CA ILE A 250 26.04 33.51 12.50
C ILE A 250 24.66 34.08 12.86
N SER A 251 24.63 35.36 13.25
CA SER A 251 23.39 36.07 13.62
C SER A 251 22.50 36.38 12.41
N PRO A 252 21.19 36.64 12.62
CA PRO A 252 20.30 37.11 11.57
C PRO A 252 20.76 38.40 10.88
N ASP A 253 21.47 39.29 11.59
CA ASP A 253 21.92 40.60 11.09
C ASP A 253 23.01 40.48 10.02
N ALA A 254 23.82 39.43 10.06
CA ALA A 254 24.82 39.14 9.03
C ALA A 254 24.17 38.46 7.81
N ASN A 255 23.55 39.26 6.94
CA ASN A 255 22.83 38.79 5.75
C ASN A 255 23.76 38.47 4.56
N LYS A 256 24.74 37.57 4.77
CA LYS A 256 25.68 37.09 3.75
C LYS A 256 25.59 35.58 3.59
N ILE A 257 25.88 35.09 2.38
CA ILE A 257 25.95 33.66 2.07
C ILE A 257 27.17 33.04 2.77
N SER A 258 26.97 31.98 3.54
CA SER A 258 28.03 31.18 4.17
C SER A 258 27.52 29.78 4.49
N GLY A 259 28.42 28.79 4.53
CA GLY A 259 28.13 27.45 5.02
C GLY A 259 28.05 27.33 6.55
N ASP A 260 28.20 28.44 7.29
CA ASP A 260 28.35 28.49 8.77
C ASP A 260 29.46 27.51 9.22
N TRP A 261 29.45 27.05 10.47
CA TRP A 261 30.51 26.17 11.00
C TRP A 261 30.63 24.86 10.20
N GLY A 262 29.52 24.33 9.67
CA GLY A 262 29.50 23.11 8.87
C GLY A 262 30.35 23.25 7.61
N GLY A 263 30.03 24.22 6.75
CA GLY A 263 30.80 24.45 5.53
C GLY A 263 32.22 24.98 5.79
N ILE A 264 32.41 25.81 6.82
CA ILE A 264 33.74 26.34 7.17
C ILE A 264 34.66 25.23 7.69
N SER A 265 34.17 24.32 8.53
CA SER A 265 34.96 23.17 8.99
C SER A 265 35.42 22.29 7.83
N ALA A 266 34.57 22.11 6.81
CA ALA A 266 34.93 21.36 5.61
C ALA A 266 36.07 22.04 4.86
N SER A 267 35.98 23.35 4.62
CA SER A 267 37.04 24.12 3.96
C SER A 267 38.37 24.05 4.72
N ILE A 268 38.34 24.19 6.06
CA ILE A 268 39.56 24.07 6.90
C ILE A 268 40.19 22.67 6.79
N LEU A 269 39.36 21.62 6.76
CA LEU A 269 39.85 20.24 6.61
C LEU A 269 40.45 19.99 5.22
N GLU A 270 39.84 20.52 4.17
CA GLU A 270 40.33 20.40 2.79
C GLU A 270 41.64 21.20 2.59
N GLU A 271 41.77 22.37 3.21
CA GLU A 271 43.02 23.15 3.21
C GLU A 271 44.16 22.41 3.93
N LYS A 272 43.86 21.76 5.06
CA LYS A 272 44.86 20.98 5.83
C LYS A 272 45.22 19.65 5.18
N ASN A 273 44.35 19.09 4.34
CA ASN A 273 44.55 17.81 3.66
C ASN A 273 44.31 17.95 2.16
N PRO A 274 45.29 18.44 1.38
CA PRO A 274 45.13 18.63 -0.06
C PRO A 274 44.68 17.33 -0.76
N GLY A 275 43.64 17.41 -1.57
CA GLY A 275 43.06 16.25 -2.28
C GLY A 275 41.93 15.53 -1.54
N CYS A 276 41.72 15.83 -0.25
CA CYS A 276 40.59 15.32 0.52
C CYS A 276 39.30 16.10 0.21
N ILE A 277 38.15 15.42 0.21
CA ILE A 277 36.81 16.02 0.22
C ILE A 277 36.18 15.84 1.60
N ALA A 278 35.77 16.93 2.26
CA ALA A 278 35.26 16.89 3.64
C ALA A 278 33.73 17.02 3.68
N LEU A 279 33.00 16.01 4.18
CA LEU A 279 31.54 15.90 4.17
C LEU A 279 30.94 16.11 5.58
N PRO A 280 30.61 17.35 5.98
CA PRO A 280 29.90 17.63 7.23
C PRO A 280 28.46 17.10 7.17
N ILE A 281 28.03 16.42 8.24
CA ILE A 281 26.67 15.90 8.42
C ILE A 281 26.15 16.38 9.76
N ILE A 282 24.87 16.76 9.83
CA ILE A 282 24.26 17.18 11.09
C ILE A 282 23.56 15.99 11.74
N GLY A 283 23.86 15.75 13.01
CA GLY A 283 23.20 14.73 13.83
C GLY A 283 21.85 15.20 14.37
N CYS A 284 21.35 14.52 15.40
CA CYS A 284 20.15 14.91 16.14
C CYS A 284 20.38 16.16 17.01
N GLY A 285 20.56 17.32 16.38
CA GLY A 285 20.91 18.60 17.01
C GLY A 285 19.81 19.65 16.96
N ALA A 286 18.55 19.26 16.74
CA ALA A 286 17.47 20.22 16.52
C ALA A 286 17.16 21.11 17.74
N ASP A 287 17.47 20.62 18.94
CA ASP A 287 17.34 21.31 20.21
C ASP A 287 18.68 21.84 20.77
N ALA A 288 19.73 21.89 19.93
CA ALA A 288 21.05 22.38 20.30
C ALA A 288 21.56 23.49 19.34
N ASN A 289 22.10 24.56 19.91
CA ASN A 289 22.75 25.65 19.17
C ASN A 289 24.26 25.70 19.48
N PRO A 290 25.06 26.37 18.63
CA PRO A 290 26.44 26.71 18.97
C PRO A 290 26.50 27.73 20.11
N ASN A 291 27.51 27.64 20.98
CA ASN A 291 27.74 28.60 22.06
C ASN A 291 29.23 28.81 22.35
N PRO A 292 29.71 30.06 22.40
CA PRO A 292 28.98 31.32 22.12
C PRO A 292 28.62 31.47 20.63
N ARG A 293 27.62 32.29 20.29
CA ARG A 293 27.21 32.53 18.88
C ARG A 293 26.86 34.00 18.61
N GLY A 294 26.74 34.35 17.33
CA GLY A 294 26.24 35.65 16.87
C GLY A 294 27.15 36.38 15.90
N THR A 295 28.30 35.82 15.53
CA THR A 295 29.26 36.47 14.60
C THR A 295 29.86 35.46 13.63
N ILE A 296 30.33 35.95 12.50
CA ILE A 296 31.08 35.15 11.51
C ILE A 296 32.37 34.60 12.13
N GLU A 297 33.03 35.37 13.00
CA GLU A 297 34.25 34.91 13.68
C GLU A 297 33.99 33.71 14.59
N LEU A 298 32.87 33.69 15.31
CA LEU A 298 32.46 32.54 16.11
C LEU A 298 32.18 31.32 15.22
N SER A 299 31.59 31.52 14.05
CA SER A 299 31.42 30.45 13.05
C SER A 299 32.76 29.84 12.62
N ARG A 300 33.80 30.67 12.43
CA ARG A 300 35.16 30.21 12.12
C ARG A 300 35.79 29.45 13.28
N GLN A 301 35.58 29.91 14.52
CA GLN A 301 36.07 29.24 15.71
C GLN A 301 35.45 27.85 15.88
N HIS A 302 34.12 27.72 15.75
CA HIS A 302 33.45 26.41 15.78
C HIS A 302 33.92 25.52 14.62
N GLY A 303 34.09 26.09 13.42
CA GLY A 303 34.63 25.37 12.27
C GLY A 303 36.05 24.83 12.52
N ALA A 304 36.91 25.63 13.16
CA ALA A 304 38.27 25.25 13.52
C ALA A 304 38.32 24.21 14.66
N GLU A 305 37.44 24.32 15.66
CA GLU A 305 37.29 23.31 16.72
C GLU A 305 36.87 21.96 16.14
N MET A 306 35.86 21.96 15.26
CA MET A 306 35.41 20.76 14.56
C MET A 306 36.53 20.14 13.72
N ALA A 307 37.21 20.96 12.91
CA ALA A 307 38.34 20.49 12.10
C ALA A 307 39.49 19.94 12.95
N THR A 308 39.73 20.50 14.15
CA THR A 308 40.74 20.00 15.09
C THR A 308 40.34 18.64 15.65
N SER A 309 39.10 18.51 16.13
CA SER A 309 38.55 17.24 16.61
C SER A 309 38.64 16.13 15.57
N VAL A 310 38.28 16.43 14.31
CA VAL A 310 38.39 15.48 13.20
C VAL A 310 39.86 15.11 12.97
N GLN A 311 40.77 16.08 12.91
CA GLN A 311 42.19 15.81 12.67
C GLN A 311 42.86 14.97 13.77
N GLU A 312 42.49 15.19 15.02
CA GLU A 312 42.96 14.36 16.14
C GLU A 312 42.59 12.89 15.92
N VAL A 313 41.33 12.60 15.55
CA VAL A 313 40.87 11.23 15.25
C VAL A 313 41.57 10.67 14.01
N LEU A 314 41.76 11.48 12.97
CA LEU A 314 42.46 11.05 11.75
C LEU A 314 43.94 10.67 12.02
N SER A 315 44.54 11.16 13.10
CA SER A 315 45.92 10.82 13.50
C SER A 315 46.07 9.47 14.22
N HIS A 316 44.95 8.84 14.59
CA HIS A 316 44.93 7.57 15.32
C HIS A 316 44.64 6.36 14.40
N GLU A 317 44.92 5.16 14.92
CA GLU A 317 44.45 3.91 14.30
C GLU A 317 42.93 3.82 14.46
N LEU A 318 42.21 3.55 13.37
CA LEU A 318 40.75 3.51 13.34
C LEU A 318 40.28 2.11 12.95
N LYS A 319 39.03 1.78 13.29
CA LYS A 319 38.46 0.48 12.98
C LYS A 319 37.99 0.45 11.52
N ALA A 320 38.38 -0.58 10.77
CA ALA A 320 37.91 -0.79 9.41
C ALA A 320 36.38 -0.97 9.39
N LEU A 321 35.71 -0.36 8.40
CA LEU A 321 34.28 -0.51 8.20
C LEU A 321 33.99 -1.80 7.41
N PRO A 322 33.23 -2.76 7.96
CA PRO A 322 32.81 -3.96 7.24
C PRO A 322 31.93 -3.62 6.04
N LYS A 323 31.75 -4.57 5.11
CA LYS A 323 30.79 -4.40 4.00
C LYS A 323 29.36 -4.24 4.52
N PRO A 324 28.49 -3.53 3.77
CA PRO A 324 27.14 -3.29 4.23
C PRO A 324 26.35 -4.60 4.22
N THR A 325 25.78 -4.95 5.38
CA THR A 325 24.90 -6.11 5.54
C THR A 325 23.43 -5.78 5.29
N ASN A 326 23.05 -4.50 5.44
CA ASN A 326 21.71 -4.02 5.13
C ASN A 326 21.75 -2.56 4.63
N ALA A 327 20.83 -2.20 3.75
CA ALA A 327 20.52 -0.83 3.37
C ALA A 327 19.03 -0.73 3.03
N ALA A 328 18.25 -0.18 3.95
CA ALA A 328 16.79 -0.15 3.89
C ALA A 328 16.25 1.28 4.02
N PHE A 329 15.07 1.52 3.44
CA PHE A 329 14.38 2.81 3.42
C PHE A 329 12.88 2.62 3.63
N VAL A 330 12.24 3.57 4.31
CA VAL A 330 10.79 3.62 4.48
C VAL A 330 10.32 5.07 4.65
N LEU A 331 9.07 5.33 4.27
CA LEU A 331 8.35 6.54 4.65
C LEU A 331 7.47 6.26 5.87
N VAL A 332 7.63 7.06 6.93
CA VAL A 332 6.86 6.96 8.17
C VAL A 332 5.76 8.02 8.18
N ALA A 333 4.50 7.59 8.27
CA ALA A 333 3.35 8.50 8.27
C ALA A 333 3.16 9.18 9.65
N LEU A 334 3.56 10.44 9.77
CA LEU A 334 3.49 11.23 11.00
C LEU A 334 2.16 11.97 11.07
N ALA A 335 1.30 11.58 12.02
CA ALA A 335 0.00 12.22 12.20
C ALA A 335 0.12 13.57 12.94
N SER A 336 -0.75 14.52 12.61
CA SER A 336 -0.74 15.86 13.19
C SER A 336 -2.09 16.30 13.74
N GLN A 337 -2.07 17.11 14.79
CA GLN A 337 -3.22 17.81 15.35
C GLN A 337 -3.69 18.90 14.38
N ARG A 338 -4.84 18.68 13.74
CA ARG A 338 -5.34 19.55 12.66
C ARG A 338 -6.21 20.68 13.19
N PRO A 339 -6.10 21.90 12.63
CA PRO A 339 -6.98 23.00 12.96
C PRO A 339 -8.34 22.75 12.31
N ASN A 340 -9.41 23.09 13.03
CA ASN A 340 -10.74 23.07 12.43
C ASN A 340 -10.96 24.33 11.56
N LYS A 341 -11.99 24.29 10.71
CA LYS A 341 -12.31 25.40 9.80
C LYS A 341 -12.52 26.74 10.51
N ALA A 342 -13.17 26.75 11.68
CA ALA A 342 -13.40 27.98 12.43
C ALA A 342 -12.11 28.61 12.96
N THR A 343 -11.15 27.80 13.42
CA THR A 343 -9.81 28.26 13.81
C THR A 343 -9.10 28.92 12.64
N LEU A 344 -9.11 28.28 11.46
CA LEU A 344 -8.49 28.82 10.26
C LEU A 344 -9.15 30.12 9.79
N GLU A 345 -10.48 30.20 9.79
CA GLU A 345 -11.20 31.43 9.45
C GLU A 345 -10.90 32.57 10.43
N GLY A 346 -10.68 32.27 11.71
CA GLY A 346 -10.23 33.24 12.70
C GLY A 346 -8.83 33.78 12.39
N MET A 347 -7.87 32.88 12.14
CA MET A 347 -6.50 33.23 11.75
C MET A 347 -6.48 34.07 10.47
N GLN A 348 -7.30 33.73 9.47
CA GLN A 348 -7.43 34.48 8.22
C GLN A 348 -7.89 35.93 8.46
N LYS A 349 -8.82 36.14 9.40
CA LYS A 349 -9.41 37.46 9.67
C LYS A 349 -8.52 38.37 10.52
N SER A 350 -7.88 37.83 11.56
CA SER A 350 -7.21 38.65 12.59
C SER A 350 -5.81 38.19 12.97
N GLY A 351 -5.26 37.15 12.35
CA GLY A 351 -3.91 36.67 12.62
C GLY A 351 -2.81 37.59 12.08
N SER A 352 -1.58 37.33 12.47
CA SER A 352 -0.34 37.85 11.88
C SER A 352 -0.21 37.51 10.39
N ALA A 353 0.79 38.06 9.71
CA ALA A 353 1.02 37.76 8.28
C ALA A 353 1.24 36.25 8.05
N HIS A 354 2.04 35.61 8.90
CA HIS A 354 2.27 34.16 8.91
C HIS A 354 0.98 33.36 9.15
N GLU A 355 0.18 33.73 10.16
CA GLU A 355 -1.08 33.04 10.47
C GLU A 355 -2.11 33.19 9.34
N ARG A 356 -2.20 34.36 8.70
CA ARG A 356 -3.10 34.57 7.57
C ARG A 356 -2.69 33.73 6.36
N ASN A 357 -1.39 33.67 6.04
CA ASN A 357 -0.89 32.84 4.93
C ASN A 357 -1.15 31.35 5.19
N PHE A 358 -0.85 30.90 6.40
CA PHE A 358 -1.14 29.54 6.86
C PHE A 358 -2.64 29.21 6.75
N ALA A 359 -3.50 30.11 7.22
CA ALA A 359 -4.94 29.94 7.14
C ALA A 359 -5.43 29.86 5.69
N ASN A 360 -4.93 30.74 4.82
CA ASN A 360 -5.29 30.75 3.40
C ASN A 360 -4.92 29.43 2.72
N GLN A 361 -3.72 28.90 2.97
CA GLN A 361 -3.27 27.62 2.42
C GLN A 361 -4.22 26.47 2.77
N TRP A 362 -4.58 26.33 4.05
CA TRP A 362 -5.42 25.23 4.49
C TRP A 362 -6.91 25.41 4.15
N LEU A 363 -7.42 26.64 4.16
CA LEU A 363 -8.79 26.93 3.71
C LEU A 363 -8.94 26.67 2.21
N GLU A 364 -7.94 27.02 1.39
CA GLU A 364 -7.93 26.69 -0.03
C GLU A 364 -7.93 25.16 -0.22
N LEU A 365 -7.07 24.43 0.49
CA LEU A 365 -7.04 22.98 0.40
C LEU A 365 -8.35 22.33 0.82
N LEU A 366 -8.96 22.79 1.93
CA LEU A 366 -10.29 22.36 2.36
C LEU A 366 -11.34 22.63 1.29
N SER A 367 -11.31 23.78 0.61
CA SER A 367 -12.26 24.07 -0.47
C SER A 367 -12.12 23.13 -1.67
N ARG A 368 -10.90 22.67 -1.95
CA ARG A 368 -10.58 21.81 -3.10
C ARG A 368 -10.72 20.32 -2.83
N LYS A 369 -10.47 19.89 -1.59
CA LYS A 369 -10.33 18.47 -1.21
C LYS A 369 -11.27 18.04 -0.07
N ASP A 370 -12.01 18.97 0.52
CA ASP A 370 -12.91 18.76 1.68
C ASP A 370 -12.21 18.11 2.90
N ARG A 371 -10.88 18.18 2.98
CA ARG A 371 -10.07 17.65 4.09
C ARG A 371 -8.68 18.29 4.18
N ILE A 372 -8.11 18.26 5.38
CA ILE A 372 -6.68 18.51 5.63
C ILE A 372 -5.98 17.15 5.77
N PRO A 373 -4.82 16.94 5.11
CA PRO A 373 -3.92 15.82 5.32
C PRO A 373 -3.81 15.35 6.76
N GLU A 374 -3.92 14.04 6.95
CA GLU A 374 -3.82 13.45 8.28
C GLU A 374 -2.40 13.17 8.71
N THR A 375 -1.55 12.86 7.74
CA THR A 375 -0.19 12.42 7.98
C THR A 375 0.79 13.06 7.01
N TYR A 376 2.04 13.22 7.46
CA TYR A 376 3.19 13.59 6.64
C TYR A 376 4.13 12.38 6.45
N PRO A 377 4.63 12.09 5.24
CA PRO A 377 5.50 10.94 4.98
C PRO A 377 6.98 11.25 5.25
N ALA A 378 7.44 11.03 6.48
CA ALA A 378 8.83 11.31 6.88
C ALA A 378 9.81 10.21 6.41
N PRO A 379 10.90 10.54 5.70
CA PRO A 379 11.87 9.54 5.24
C PRO A 379 12.77 9.03 6.37
N VAL A 380 12.99 7.71 6.40
CA VAL A 380 13.89 7.03 7.34
C VAL A 380 14.70 5.95 6.62
N HIS A 381 16.02 5.95 6.83
CA HIS A 381 16.92 4.88 6.37
C HIS A 381 17.59 4.17 7.53
N LEU A 382 17.99 2.92 7.27
CA LEU A 382 18.93 2.17 8.10
C LEU A 382 19.99 1.51 7.21
N TRP A 383 21.25 1.84 7.44
CA TRP A 383 22.39 1.10 6.91
C TRP A 383 23.08 0.35 8.03
N SER A 384 23.33 -0.95 7.85
CA SER A 384 24.09 -1.74 8.83
C SER A 384 25.34 -2.36 8.23
N PHE A 385 26.39 -2.43 9.03
CA PHE A 385 27.71 -2.95 8.67
C PHE A 385 28.08 -4.07 9.65
N GLY A 386 27.50 -5.25 9.44
CA GLY A 386 27.58 -6.35 10.40
C GLY A 386 26.97 -5.96 11.75
N LYS A 387 27.62 -6.35 12.83
CA LYS A 387 27.25 -5.94 14.21
C LYS A 387 28.01 -4.69 14.68
N ASP A 388 28.86 -4.12 13.83
CA ASP A 388 29.80 -3.07 14.22
C ASP A 388 29.16 -1.70 14.27
N LEU A 389 28.33 -1.38 13.26
CA LEU A 389 27.72 -0.07 13.11
C LEU A 389 26.33 -0.19 12.49
N ALA A 390 25.35 0.48 13.09
CA ALA A 390 24.11 0.89 12.46
C ALA A 390 24.10 2.41 12.26
N TRP A 391 23.81 2.86 11.05
CA TRP A 391 23.64 4.26 10.71
C TRP A 391 22.20 4.51 10.27
N VAL A 392 21.48 5.24 11.11
CA VAL A 392 20.10 5.67 10.87
C VAL A 392 20.12 7.08 10.28
N PHE A 393 19.33 7.30 9.24
CA PHE A 393 19.17 8.62 8.64
C PHE A 393 17.70 9.02 8.67
N MET A 394 17.42 10.23 9.14
CA MET A 394 16.06 10.71 9.37
C MET A 394 15.82 12.07 8.73
N GLY A 395 14.67 12.21 8.07
CA GLY A 395 14.17 13.50 7.61
C GLY A 395 13.68 14.39 8.74
N GLY A 396 13.63 15.69 8.46
CA GLY A 396 13.25 16.74 9.39
C GLY A 396 14.38 17.15 10.34
N GLU A 397 14.07 18.11 11.22
CA GLU A 397 14.98 18.56 12.27
C GLU A 397 14.81 17.68 13.51
N VAL A 398 15.69 16.69 13.67
CA VAL A 398 15.55 15.65 14.70
C VAL A 398 16.20 16.06 16.02
N VAL A 399 15.46 15.96 17.13
CA VAL A 399 15.96 16.27 18.48
C VAL A 399 16.85 15.16 19.04
N VAL A 400 17.74 15.51 19.98
CA VAL A 400 18.77 14.62 20.54
C VAL A 400 18.24 13.32 21.15
N ASP A 401 16.98 13.30 21.60
CA ASP A 401 16.38 12.12 22.23
C ASP A 401 16.39 10.89 21.31
N TYR A 402 16.27 11.06 19.99
CA TYR A 402 16.30 9.94 19.04
C TYR A 402 17.66 9.26 19.01
N GLN A 403 18.76 10.02 19.04
CA GLN A 403 20.12 9.45 19.14
C GLN A 403 20.26 8.66 20.45
N ILE A 404 19.86 9.25 21.58
CA ILE A 404 19.98 8.62 22.91
C ILE A 404 19.12 7.35 23.02
N ARG A 405 17.91 7.36 22.44
CA ARG A 405 16.97 6.24 22.48
C ARG A 405 17.42 5.11 21.55
N LEU A 406 17.76 5.41 20.30
CA LEU A 406 18.19 4.41 19.33
C LEU A 406 19.51 3.74 19.73
N GLU A 407 20.44 4.45 20.37
CA GLU A 407 21.64 3.83 20.97
C GLU A 407 21.31 2.72 21.98
N LYS A 408 20.20 2.86 22.73
CA LYS A 408 19.76 1.85 23.71
C LYS A 408 18.97 0.73 23.05
N GLU A 409 18.07 1.07 22.13
CA GLU A 409 17.16 0.08 21.53
C GLU A 409 17.82 -0.77 20.44
N LEU A 410 18.82 -0.21 19.75
CA LEU A 410 19.64 -0.93 18.76
C LEU A 410 20.88 -1.58 19.40
N SER A 411 20.74 -2.11 20.61
CA SER A 411 21.82 -2.71 21.42
C SER A 411 22.53 -3.90 20.77
N GLN A 412 21.99 -4.47 19.70
CA GLN A 412 22.64 -5.50 18.89
C GLN A 412 23.82 -4.97 18.06
N PHE A 413 23.96 -3.66 17.91
CA PHE A 413 25.09 -3.02 17.22
C PHE A 413 26.04 -2.38 18.23
N ALA A 414 27.35 -2.48 17.98
CA ALA A 414 28.36 -1.88 18.86
C ALA A 414 28.35 -0.33 18.79
N ASN A 415 27.91 0.23 17.67
CA ASN A 415 27.81 1.68 17.46
C ASN A 415 26.50 2.01 16.74
N VAL A 416 25.85 3.10 17.15
CA VAL A 416 24.62 3.60 16.53
C VAL A 416 24.79 5.08 16.21
N TRP A 417 24.65 5.43 14.95
CA TRP A 417 24.78 6.80 14.46
C TRP A 417 23.44 7.26 13.92
N VAL A 418 22.97 8.46 14.29
CA VAL A 418 21.69 8.99 13.80
C VAL A 418 21.90 10.37 13.18
N ALA A 419 21.77 10.46 11.87
CA ALA A 419 21.80 11.71 11.13
C ALA A 419 20.38 12.30 11.02
N GLY A 420 20.25 13.60 11.25
CA GLY A 420 19.03 14.35 10.97
C GLY A 420 19.16 15.13 9.66
N TYR A 421 18.11 15.87 9.29
CA TYR A 421 18.14 16.77 8.13
C TYR A 421 18.44 16.06 6.80
N VAL A 422 17.97 14.81 6.67
CA VAL A 422 18.25 13.93 5.52
C VAL A 422 17.04 13.82 4.60
N ASP A 423 17.27 13.95 3.29
CA ASP A 423 16.31 13.77 2.18
C ASP A 423 15.10 14.73 2.15
N ASP A 424 14.58 15.16 3.28
CA ASP A 424 13.46 16.10 3.36
C ASP A 424 13.46 16.81 4.72
N VAL A 425 13.52 18.13 4.71
CA VAL A 425 13.46 18.96 5.93
C VAL A 425 12.08 19.59 6.05
N PHE A 426 11.11 18.78 6.46
CA PHE A 426 9.69 19.13 6.43
C PHE A 426 9.16 19.82 7.69
N ALA A 427 9.81 19.62 8.84
CA ALA A 427 9.60 20.29 10.13
C ALA A 427 10.54 19.67 11.18
N TYR A 428 10.40 20.10 12.44
CA TYR A 428 11.00 19.44 13.59
C TYR A 428 10.36 18.07 13.84
N VAL A 429 11.19 17.10 14.21
CA VAL A 429 10.80 15.76 14.66
C VAL A 429 11.04 15.70 16.17
N ALA A 430 10.00 16.07 16.93
CA ALA A 430 10.04 16.07 18.39
C ALA A 430 9.92 14.64 18.95
N SER A 431 10.54 14.41 20.11
CA SER A 431 10.25 13.28 20.99
C SER A 431 8.97 13.52 21.78
N GLU A 432 8.41 12.50 22.42
CA GLU A 432 7.30 12.65 23.36
C GLU A 432 7.67 13.58 24.51
N ARG A 433 8.93 13.54 24.99
CA ARG A 433 9.44 14.48 26.00
C ARG A 433 9.34 15.93 25.50
N VAL A 434 9.88 16.22 24.32
CA VAL A 434 9.87 17.58 23.75
C VAL A 434 8.43 18.01 23.43
N ARG A 435 7.59 17.08 22.96
CA ARG A 435 6.15 17.29 22.71
C ARG A 435 5.41 17.73 23.98
N ASP A 436 5.66 17.06 25.10
CA ASP A 436 5.03 17.36 26.40
C ASP A 436 5.55 18.66 27.04
N GLU A 437 6.81 19.00 26.82
CA GLU A 437 7.40 20.29 27.23
C GLU A 437 6.85 21.49 26.43
N GLY A 438 6.36 21.26 25.21
CA GLY A 438 5.92 22.30 24.27
C GLY A 438 7.06 23.15 23.72
N GLY A 439 6.73 24.32 23.16
CA GLY A 439 7.70 25.33 22.75
C GLY A 439 7.97 25.40 21.26
N TYR A 440 9.07 26.05 20.86
CA TYR A 440 9.32 26.40 19.46
C TYR A 440 9.30 25.20 18.50
N GLU A 441 10.01 24.11 18.85
CA GLU A 441 10.14 22.91 18.02
C GLU A 441 8.79 22.21 17.77
N VAL A 442 7.81 22.38 18.66
CA VAL A 442 6.52 21.67 18.61
C VAL A 442 5.38 22.57 18.14
N ASP A 443 5.40 23.84 18.56
CA ASP A 443 4.28 24.76 18.46
C ASP A 443 4.50 25.84 17.41
N GLY A 444 5.62 26.55 17.55
CA GLY A 444 5.90 27.74 16.74
C GLY A 444 6.42 27.40 15.34
N SER A 445 7.27 26.39 15.24
CA SER A 445 7.96 26.01 13.99
C SER A 445 6.97 25.55 12.91
N MET A 446 5.90 24.84 13.29
CA MET A 446 4.90 24.27 12.39
C MET A 446 4.26 25.34 11.49
N LEU A 447 4.07 26.55 12.03
CA LEU A 447 3.52 27.68 11.28
C LEU A 447 4.41 28.09 10.10
N TYR A 448 5.73 28.10 10.28
CA TYR A 448 6.70 28.47 9.24
C TYR A 448 6.88 27.34 8.22
N TYR A 449 6.93 26.10 8.70
CA TYR A 449 7.01 24.90 7.86
C TYR A 449 5.71 24.61 7.10
N GLY A 450 4.61 25.30 7.44
CA GLY A 450 3.31 25.08 6.81
C GLY A 450 2.70 23.72 7.18
N GLN A 451 3.06 23.16 8.34
CA GLN A 451 2.49 21.92 8.85
C GLN A 451 1.19 22.21 9.62
N PRO A 452 0.14 21.38 9.48
CA PRO A 452 -1.19 21.71 10.01
C PRO A 452 -1.21 21.87 11.53
N GLY A 453 -0.31 21.20 12.27
CA GLY A 453 -0.12 21.44 13.69
C GLY A 453 0.87 20.46 14.30
N ARG A 454 0.82 20.35 15.64
CA ARG A 454 1.69 19.47 16.43
C ARG A 454 1.60 18.03 15.94
N TRP A 455 2.71 17.29 15.93
CA TRP A 455 2.63 15.84 15.77
C TRP A 455 1.82 15.22 16.91
N GLU A 456 1.01 14.21 16.58
CA GLU A 456 0.22 13.46 17.57
C GLU A 456 1.13 12.65 18.49
N SER A 457 0.65 12.33 19.69
CA SER A 457 1.35 11.42 20.59
C SER A 457 1.50 10.02 19.97
N GLY A 458 2.61 9.35 20.29
CA GLY A 458 3.03 8.08 19.70
C GLY A 458 3.80 8.24 18.39
N THR A 459 4.18 9.47 18.03
CA THR A 459 4.98 9.73 16.82
C THR A 459 6.40 9.20 16.97
N GLU A 460 7.00 9.40 18.16
CA GLU A 460 8.33 8.89 18.49
C GLU A 460 8.36 7.36 18.41
N GLU A 461 7.40 6.67 19.06
CA GLU A 461 7.26 5.22 19.04
C GLU A 461 7.12 4.70 17.60
N LYS A 462 6.26 5.31 16.78
CA LYS A 462 6.09 4.89 15.38
C LYS A 462 7.39 4.96 14.59
N ILE A 463 8.18 6.02 14.77
CA ILE A 463 9.46 6.17 14.06
C ILE A 463 10.44 5.10 14.55
N VAL A 464 10.58 4.93 15.86
CA VAL A 464 11.52 3.97 16.46
C VAL A 464 11.15 2.53 16.10
N ASP A 465 9.86 2.17 16.18
CA ASP A 465 9.36 0.86 15.75
C ASP A 465 9.68 0.59 14.28
N ARG A 466 9.56 1.60 13.41
CA ARG A 466 9.95 1.48 12.00
C ARG A 466 11.44 1.26 11.84
N VAL A 467 12.29 1.99 12.56
CA VAL A 467 13.75 1.76 12.55
C VAL A 467 14.09 0.33 13.01
N LEU A 468 13.48 -0.14 14.10
CA LEU A 468 13.67 -1.51 14.59
C LEU A 468 13.22 -2.55 13.55
N GLN A 469 12.10 -2.33 12.88
CA GLN A 469 11.64 -3.21 11.79
C GLN A 469 12.65 -3.26 10.63
N LEU A 470 13.28 -2.14 10.26
CA LEU A 470 14.31 -2.12 9.22
C LEU A 470 15.52 -3.01 9.57
N THR A 471 15.80 -3.25 10.86
CA THR A 471 16.88 -4.16 11.28
C THR A 471 16.58 -5.62 10.96
N GLN A 472 15.29 -5.97 10.84
CA GLN A 472 14.81 -7.33 10.60
C GLN A 472 14.63 -7.63 9.10
N GLN A 473 14.76 -6.62 8.23
CA GLN A 473 14.65 -6.78 6.78
C GLN A 473 15.88 -7.48 6.18
N GLN A 474 15.93 -8.78 6.37
CA GLN A 474 16.70 -9.71 5.54
C GLN A 474 15.82 -10.09 4.34
N GLN A 475 16.07 -9.52 3.15
CA GLN A 475 15.81 -10.08 1.80
C GLN A 475 14.42 -10.69 1.43
N ALA A 476 13.40 -10.70 2.30
CA ALA A 476 12.21 -11.55 2.13
C ALA A 476 10.92 -10.84 1.63
N ALA A 477 10.91 -9.52 1.49
CA ALA A 477 9.70 -8.79 1.02
C ALA A 477 9.50 -8.86 -0.50
N ASP A 478 10.59 -9.03 -1.27
CA ASP A 478 10.55 -8.97 -2.75
C ASP A 478 10.42 -10.33 -3.43
N GLN A 479 10.34 -11.43 -2.67
CA GLN A 479 10.19 -12.77 -3.24
C GLN A 479 8.83 -13.36 -2.86
N PRO A 480 8.14 -14.04 -3.80
CA PRO A 480 6.89 -14.72 -3.50
C PRO A 480 7.14 -15.85 -2.51
N ARG A 481 6.22 -16.02 -1.55
CA ARG A 481 6.20 -17.13 -0.59
C ARG A 481 5.50 -18.34 -1.19
N SER A 482 5.83 -19.54 -0.71
CA SER A 482 4.99 -20.73 -0.96
C SER A 482 3.58 -20.57 -0.37
N PRO A 483 2.58 -21.33 -0.83
CA PRO A 483 1.23 -21.29 -0.26
C PRO A 483 1.22 -21.47 1.26
N GLU A 484 2.00 -22.41 1.79
CA GLU A 484 2.08 -22.70 3.23
C GLU A 484 2.73 -21.55 4.01
N GLN A 485 3.81 -20.96 3.46
CA GLN A 485 4.48 -19.81 4.08
C GLN A 485 3.60 -18.57 4.09
N SER A 486 2.82 -18.35 3.03
CA SER A 486 1.89 -17.22 2.96
C SER A 486 0.71 -17.41 3.91
N LEU A 487 0.12 -18.61 3.95
CA LEU A 487 -0.92 -18.96 4.92
C LEU A 487 -0.46 -18.74 6.36
N ALA A 488 0.77 -19.13 6.70
CA ALA A 488 1.35 -18.93 8.03
C ALA A 488 1.52 -17.45 8.43
N THR A 489 1.39 -16.53 7.48
CA THR A 489 1.53 -15.08 7.73
C THR A 489 0.20 -14.35 7.85
N MET A 490 -0.90 -15.09 7.73
CA MET A 490 -2.27 -14.59 7.86
C MET A 490 -2.75 -14.65 9.31
N GLU A 491 -3.40 -13.58 9.74
CA GLU A 491 -4.06 -13.50 11.04
C GLU A 491 -5.57 -13.38 10.86
N VAL A 492 -6.33 -14.18 11.60
CA VAL A 492 -7.78 -14.11 11.77
C VAL A 492 -8.12 -13.96 13.26
N PRO A 493 -9.30 -13.43 13.64
CA PRO A 493 -9.71 -13.33 15.03
C PRO A 493 -9.70 -14.66 15.77
N GLU A 494 -9.53 -14.59 17.09
CA GLU A 494 -9.64 -15.75 17.97
C GLU A 494 -10.98 -16.49 17.75
N GLY A 495 -10.91 -17.83 17.69
CA GLY A 495 -12.05 -18.69 17.39
C GLY A 495 -12.31 -18.92 15.90
N TYR A 496 -11.54 -18.32 15.00
CA TYR A 496 -11.57 -18.58 13.55
C TYR A 496 -10.32 -19.32 13.09
N THR A 497 -10.45 -20.03 11.98
CA THR A 497 -9.37 -20.70 11.27
C THR A 497 -9.44 -20.33 9.79
N ILE A 498 -8.27 -20.14 9.18
CA ILE A 498 -8.11 -19.99 7.73
C ILE A 498 -7.35 -21.19 7.17
N GLU A 499 -7.82 -21.72 6.03
CA GLU A 499 -7.30 -22.93 5.41
C GLU A 499 -7.11 -22.71 3.91
N LEU A 500 -6.07 -23.31 3.32
CA LEU A 500 -5.87 -23.30 1.88
C LEU A 500 -6.81 -24.31 1.22
N VAL A 501 -7.46 -23.90 0.12
CA VAL A 501 -8.42 -24.72 -0.64
C VAL A 501 -7.90 -25.04 -2.04
N ALA A 502 -7.23 -24.09 -2.68
CA ALA A 502 -6.57 -24.29 -3.97
C ALA A 502 -5.39 -23.31 -4.09
N SER A 503 -4.35 -23.71 -4.83
CA SER A 503 -3.23 -22.83 -5.17
C SER A 503 -2.71 -23.12 -6.57
N GLU A 504 -1.73 -22.35 -7.02
CA GLU A 504 -0.93 -22.71 -8.19
C GLU A 504 -0.42 -24.17 -8.12
N PRO A 505 -0.44 -24.96 -9.22
CA PRO A 505 -0.83 -24.60 -10.59
C PRO A 505 -2.33 -24.78 -10.93
N LEU A 506 -3.17 -25.24 -10.00
CA LEU A 506 -4.61 -25.44 -10.24
C LEU A 506 -5.26 -24.11 -10.64
N VAL A 507 -4.85 -23.03 -9.96
CA VAL A 507 -5.35 -21.68 -10.17
C VAL A 507 -4.20 -20.65 -10.17
N THR A 508 -4.34 -19.64 -11.01
CA THR A 508 -3.41 -18.50 -11.22
C THR A 508 -4.22 -17.24 -11.55
N ASP A 509 -3.87 -16.07 -11.01
CA ASP A 509 -4.63 -14.83 -11.19
C ASP A 509 -6.17 -14.95 -11.02
N PRO A 510 -6.69 -15.68 -10.02
CA PRO A 510 -8.13 -15.79 -9.88
C PRO A 510 -8.73 -14.45 -9.43
N VAL A 511 -9.84 -14.06 -10.04
CA VAL A 511 -10.57 -12.81 -9.72
C VAL A 511 -12.03 -13.04 -9.36
N GLY A 512 -12.56 -14.23 -9.65
CA GLY A 512 -13.94 -14.58 -9.35
C GLY A 512 -14.17 -16.08 -9.37
N ILE A 513 -15.10 -16.54 -8.54
CA ILE A 513 -15.52 -17.95 -8.46
C ILE A 513 -17.05 -18.05 -8.56
N ALA A 514 -17.54 -19.18 -9.06
CA ALA A 514 -18.95 -19.52 -9.07
C ALA A 514 -19.17 -21.02 -8.79
N TRP A 515 -20.26 -21.32 -8.10
CA TRP A 515 -20.60 -22.67 -7.68
C TRP A 515 -21.46 -23.35 -8.73
N GLY A 516 -20.99 -24.46 -9.30
CA GLY A 516 -21.80 -25.33 -10.15
C GLY A 516 -22.74 -26.19 -9.32
N LYS A 517 -23.96 -26.42 -9.81
CA LYS A 517 -24.87 -27.41 -9.22
C LYS A 517 -24.32 -28.84 -9.30
N ASP A 518 -23.31 -29.08 -10.13
CA ASP A 518 -22.62 -30.35 -10.30
C ASP A 518 -21.47 -30.56 -9.28
N GLY A 519 -21.28 -29.62 -8.36
CA GLY A 519 -20.22 -29.64 -7.35
C GLY A 519 -18.90 -29.00 -7.82
N LYS A 520 -18.79 -28.60 -9.09
CA LYS A 520 -17.61 -27.91 -9.61
C LYS A 520 -17.52 -26.47 -9.08
N VAL A 521 -16.29 -26.01 -8.88
CA VAL A 521 -16.01 -24.58 -8.67
C VAL A 521 -15.47 -23.99 -9.96
N TRP A 522 -16.23 -23.09 -10.56
CA TRP A 522 -15.80 -22.36 -11.75
C TRP A 522 -14.97 -21.16 -11.32
N VAL A 523 -13.81 -20.95 -11.96
CA VAL A 523 -12.88 -19.89 -11.63
C VAL A 523 -12.57 -19.08 -12.88
N VAL A 524 -12.74 -17.76 -12.79
CA VAL A 524 -12.23 -16.83 -13.80
C VAL A 524 -10.83 -16.37 -13.39
N GLN A 525 -9.92 -16.46 -14.35
CA GLN A 525 -8.52 -16.08 -14.21
C GLN A 525 -8.21 -14.91 -15.15
N MET A 526 -7.62 -13.83 -14.60
CA MET A 526 -7.32 -12.60 -15.33
C MET A 526 -5.83 -12.51 -15.69
N GLY A 527 -5.34 -13.49 -16.46
CA GLY A 527 -3.91 -13.61 -16.80
C GLY A 527 -3.34 -12.45 -17.62
N ASP A 528 -4.19 -11.64 -18.25
CA ASP A 528 -3.79 -10.49 -19.07
C ASP A 528 -3.64 -9.18 -18.27
N TYR A 529 -3.92 -9.20 -16.96
CA TYR A 529 -3.70 -8.06 -16.06
C TYR A 529 -2.20 -7.77 -15.81
N PRO A 530 -1.77 -6.50 -15.62
CA PRO A 530 -2.52 -5.25 -15.78
C PRO A 530 -2.30 -4.55 -17.14
N LEU A 531 -1.38 -5.05 -17.96
CA LEU A 531 -0.90 -4.36 -19.18
C LEU A 531 -1.69 -4.72 -20.44
N GLY A 532 -2.44 -5.81 -20.43
CA GLY A 532 -3.05 -6.40 -21.62
C GLY A 532 -2.00 -7.14 -22.47
N GLY A 533 -2.36 -7.49 -23.70
CA GLY A 533 -1.49 -8.24 -24.62
C GLY A 533 -2.19 -9.46 -25.20
N PRO A 534 -1.51 -10.62 -25.35
CA PRO A 534 -2.18 -11.87 -25.71
C PRO A 534 -3.31 -12.16 -24.73
N LYS A 535 -4.49 -12.50 -25.26
CA LYS A 535 -5.68 -12.84 -24.48
C LYS A 535 -5.44 -14.11 -23.67
N THR A 536 -4.91 -13.94 -22.46
CA THR A 536 -4.50 -15.03 -21.56
C THR A 536 -5.50 -15.23 -20.43
N GLY A 537 -6.54 -14.40 -20.35
CA GLY A 537 -7.67 -14.64 -19.49
C GLY A 537 -8.38 -15.96 -19.86
N CYS A 538 -8.84 -16.68 -18.85
CA CYS A 538 -9.49 -17.97 -19.04
C CYS A 538 -10.48 -18.30 -17.91
N VAL A 539 -11.22 -19.38 -18.12
CA VAL A 539 -12.14 -20.00 -17.17
C VAL A 539 -11.70 -21.44 -16.99
N LYS A 540 -11.53 -21.84 -15.73
CA LYS A 540 -11.30 -23.23 -15.33
C LYS A 540 -12.45 -23.75 -14.48
N SER A 541 -12.61 -25.06 -14.44
CA SER A 541 -13.37 -25.74 -13.38
C SER A 541 -12.41 -26.48 -12.45
N LEU A 542 -12.68 -26.41 -11.15
CA LEU A 542 -11.99 -27.14 -10.11
C LEU A 542 -12.91 -28.20 -9.51
N VAL A 543 -12.32 -29.35 -9.17
CA VAL A 543 -13.00 -30.49 -8.53
C VAL A 543 -12.14 -30.95 -7.36
N ASP A 544 -12.82 -31.35 -6.30
CA ASP A 544 -12.29 -32.11 -5.16
C ASP A 544 -12.67 -33.58 -5.42
N THR A 545 -11.69 -34.42 -5.78
CA THR A 545 -11.95 -35.79 -6.21
C THR A 545 -12.02 -36.81 -5.08
N ASP A 546 -11.52 -36.47 -3.89
CA ASP A 546 -11.51 -37.36 -2.72
C ASP A 546 -12.45 -36.92 -1.58
N GLY A 547 -13.03 -35.72 -1.69
CA GLY A 547 -14.05 -35.19 -0.80
C GLY A 547 -13.49 -34.62 0.50
N ASP A 548 -12.18 -34.31 0.58
CA ASP A 548 -11.54 -33.72 1.76
C ASP A 548 -11.78 -32.20 1.89
N GLY A 549 -12.44 -31.60 0.90
CA GLY A 549 -12.76 -30.19 0.83
C GLY A 549 -11.64 -29.33 0.25
N VAL A 550 -10.55 -29.90 -0.25
CA VAL A 550 -9.45 -29.25 -0.96
C VAL A 550 -9.54 -29.61 -2.44
N MET A 551 -9.40 -28.63 -3.32
CA MET A 551 -9.45 -28.88 -4.76
C MET A 551 -8.15 -29.52 -5.21
N ASP A 552 -8.22 -30.60 -5.98
CA ASP A 552 -7.07 -31.40 -6.42
C ASP A 552 -7.00 -31.56 -7.95
N GLN A 553 -8.09 -31.26 -8.67
CA GLN A 553 -8.18 -31.32 -10.12
C GLN A 553 -8.60 -29.96 -10.72
N SER A 554 -7.96 -29.58 -11.82
CA SER A 554 -8.34 -28.40 -12.62
C SER A 554 -8.49 -28.75 -14.10
N THR A 555 -9.56 -28.29 -14.74
CA THR A 555 -9.82 -28.44 -16.18
C THR A 555 -9.93 -27.07 -16.85
N MET A 556 -9.17 -26.85 -17.94
CA MET A 556 -9.31 -25.67 -18.78
C MET A 556 -10.61 -25.76 -19.59
N PHE A 557 -11.56 -24.86 -19.30
CA PHE A 557 -12.87 -24.85 -19.95
C PHE A 557 -12.93 -23.88 -21.13
N LEU A 558 -12.45 -22.65 -20.95
CA LEU A 558 -12.44 -21.62 -21.99
C LEU A 558 -11.23 -20.71 -21.83
N ASP A 559 -10.45 -20.51 -22.89
CA ASP A 559 -9.29 -19.62 -22.91
C ASP A 559 -9.46 -18.47 -23.92
N GLY A 560 -8.42 -17.65 -24.12
CA GLY A 560 -8.45 -16.60 -25.12
C GLY A 560 -9.33 -15.39 -24.74
N LEU A 561 -9.59 -15.16 -23.45
CA LEU A 561 -10.44 -14.07 -22.95
C LEU A 561 -9.63 -12.80 -22.67
N ASN A 562 -10.30 -11.65 -22.78
CA ASN A 562 -9.72 -10.31 -22.58
C ASN A 562 -10.26 -9.68 -21.30
N TYR A 563 -9.50 -9.72 -20.21
CA TYR A 563 -9.88 -9.30 -18.86
C TYR A 563 -11.25 -9.84 -18.43
N PRO A 564 -11.43 -11.18 -18.39
CA PRO A 564 -12.64 -11.74 -17.83
C PRO A 564 -12.72 -11.34 -16.34
N ALA A 565 -13.88 -10.82 -15.94
CA ALA A 565 -14.05 -10.09 -14.69
C ALA A 565 -15.16 -10.69 -13.80
N GLY A 566 -16.22 -11.25 -14.40
CA GLY A 566 -17.31 -11.86 -13.63
C GLY A 566 -17.63 -13.26 -14.09
N ILE A 567 -18.06 -14.10 -13.17
CA ILE A 567 -18.57 -15.45 -13.46
C ILE A 567 -19.77 -15.79 -12.58
N TYR A 568 -20.73 -16.51 -13.15
CA TYR A 568 -21.84 -17.12 -12.42
C TYR A 568 -22.25 -18.42 -13.12
N ALA A 569 -22.49 -19.50 -12.37
CA ALA A 569 -22.98 -20.74 -12.96
C ALA A 569 -24.47 -20.61 -13.29
N TRP A 570 -24.87 -21.03 -14.48
CA TRP A 570 -26.26 -20.96 -14.92
C TRP A 570 -26.62 -22.19 -15.74
N ARG A 571 -27.69 -22.89 -15.38
CA ARG A 571 -28.10 -24.16 -16.01
C ARG A 571 -26.95 -25.20 -16.04
N ASP A 572 -26.46 -25.51 -17.23
CA ASP A 572 -25.43 -26.49 -17.59
C ASP A 572 -24.10 -25.82 -17.98
N GLY A 573 -23.97 -24.50 -17.82
CA GLY A 573 -22.77 -23.74 -18.16
C GLY A 573 -22.53 -22.56 -17.24
N VAL A 574 -21.84 -21.54 -17.77
CA VAL A 574 -21.45 -20.35 -17.02
C VAL A 574 -21.72 -19.07 -17.79
N ILE A 575 -22.16 -18.04 -17.07
CA ILE A 575 -22.26 -16.66 -17.53
C ILE A 575 -20.95 -15.96 -17.21
N ILE A 576 -20.33 -15.33 -18.21
CA ILE A 576 -19.05 -14.65 -18.09
C ILE A 576 -19.22 -13.18 -18.47
N ALA A 577 -18.77 -12.28 -17.60
CA ALA A 577 -18.59 -10.88 -17.90
C ALA A 577 -17.16 -10.65 -18.40
N CYS A 578 -17.02 -10.31 -19.68
CA CYS A 578 -15.76 -10.07 -20.35
C CYS A 578 -16.01 -9.01 -21.42
N ALA A 579 -15.81 -7.75 -21.07
CA ALA A 579 -16.10 -6.61 -21.96
C ALA A 579 -15.51 -6.86 -23.37
N PRO A 580 -16.27 -6.55 -24.44
CA PRO A 580 -17.52 -5.80 -24.45
C PRO A 580 -18.79 -6.62 -24.17
N ASP A 581 -18.65 -7.92 -23.85
CA ASP A 581 -19.76 -8.87 -23.82
C ASP A 581 -20.06 -9.41 -22.41
N ILE A 582 -21.33 -9.71 -22.18
CA ILE A 582 -21.77 -10.75 -21.24
C ILE A 582 -22.30 -11.91 -22.07
N PHE A 583 -21.73 -13.10 -21.88
CA PHE A 583 -22.09 -14.28 -22.64
C PHE A 583 -22.22 -15.53 -21.78
N PHE A 584 -23.04 -16.45 -22.25
CA PHE A 584 -23.14 -17.81 -21.73
C PHE A 584 -22.18 -18.72 -22.50
N ALA A 585 -21.49 -19.59 -21.78
CA ALA A 585 -20.59 -20.61 -22.32
C ALA A 585 -20.98 -21.97 -21.74
N ARG A 586 -21.07 -22.99 -22.60
CA ARG A 586 -21.37 -24.37 -22.19
C ARG A 586 -20.55 -25.39 -22.96
N ASP A 587 -20.51 -26.57 -22.38
CA ASP A 587 -19.99 -27.82 -22.95
C ASP A 587 -21.19 -28.69 -23.34
N THR A 588 -21.37 -28.97 -24.63
CA THR A 588 -22.51 -29.75 -25.15
C THR A 588 -22.19 -31.23 -25.36
N ASP A 589 -20.93 -31.64 -25.33
CA ASP A 589 -20.50 -33.02 -25.57
C ASP A 589 -19.89 -33.74 -24.35
N GLY A 590 -19.63 -32.99 -23.28
CA GLY A 590 -19.18 -33.50 -21.98
C GLY A 590 -17.67 -33.69 -21.87
N ASP A 591 -16.86 -33.14 -22.78
CA ASP A 591 -15.40 -33.26 -22.75
C ASP A 591 -14.71 -32.31 -21.75
N GLY A 592 -15.48 -31.46 -21.08
CA GLY A 592 -15.02 -30.47 -20.12
C GLY A 592 -14.59 -29.14 -20.72
N LYS A 593 -14.80 -28.91 -22.02
CA LYS A 593 -14.43 -27.68 -22.73
C LYS A 593 -15.65 -26.98 -23.32
N CYS A 594 -15.54 -25.66 -23.41
CA CYS A 594 -16.56 -24.85 -24.04
C CYS A 594 -16.57 -25.09 -25.56
N ASP A 595 -17.70 -25.54 -26.08
CA ASP A 595 -17.97 -25.70 -27.52
C ASP A 595 -19.10 -24.77 -28.02
N GLU A 596 -19.87 -24.17 -27.11
CA GLU A 596 -20.90 -23.18 -27.44
C GLU A 596 -20.79 -21.90 -26.62
N LYS A 597 -20.88 -20.76 -27.33
CA LYS A 597 -20.90 -19.40 -26.76
C LYS A 597 -22.10 -18.62 -27.28
N VAL A 598 -22.91 -18.08 -26.37
CA VAL A 598 -24.08 -17.25 -26.67
C VAL A 598 -23.95 -15.87 -26.03
N VAL A 599 -23.76 -14.82 -26.84
CA VAL A 599 -23.70 -13.43 -26.35
C VAL A 599 -25.09 -12.94 -25.99
N LEU A 600 -25.29 -12.53 -24.74
CA LEU A 600 -26.57 -12.07 -24.19
C LEU A 600 -26.69 -10.54 -24.24
N VAL A 601 -25.61 -9.84 -23.86
CA VAL A 601 -25.54 -8.38 -23.86
C VAL A 601 -24.17 -7.97 -24.37
N THR A 602 -24.10 -6.93 -25.20
CA THR A 602 -22.85 -6.39 -25.75
C THR A 602 -22.80 -4.86 -25.68
N GLY A 603 -21.62 -4.28 -25.86
CA GLY A 603 -21.39 -2.84 -25.87
C GLY A 603 -20.86 -2.27 -24.55
N PHE A 604 -20.39 -3.11 -23.63
CA PHE A 604 -19.68 -2.64 -22.44
C PHE A 604 -18.31 -2.07 -22.82
N PRO A 605 -17.83 -1.01 -22.15
CA PRO A 605 -16.55 -0.39 -22.46
C PRO A 605 -15.37 -1.29 -22.09
N GLU A 606 -14.38 -1.38 -22.98
CA GLU A 606 -13.11 -2.09 -22.76
C GLU A 606 -12.01 -1.16 -22.22
N GLY A 607 -12.38 -0.07 -21.54
CA GLY A 607 -11.44 0.90 -20.98
C GLY A 607 -10.62 0.34 -19.81
N ASN A 608 -10.36 1.19 -18.81
CA ASN A 608 -9.61 0.83 -17.59
C ASN A 608 -10.09 -0.54 -17.04
N PRO A 609 -9.21 -1.56 -16.94
CA PRO A 609 -9.58 -2.90 -16.52
C PRO A 609 -10.19 -2.97 -15.12
N GLN A 610 -9.90 -2.00 -14.24
CA GLN A 610 -10.46 -1.90 -12.90
C GLN A 610 -11.92 -1.39 -12.89
N HIS A 611 -12.41 -0.84 -14.01
CA HIS A 611 -13.73 -0.21 -14.13
C HIS A 611 -14.61 -0.93 -15.17
N ARG A 612 -14.27 -2.16 -15.58
CA ARG A 612 -15.07 -2.93 -16.55
C ARG A 612 -16.32 -3.52 -15.89
N VAL A 613 -17.24 -4.01 -16.71
CA VAL A 613 -18.38 -4.80 -16.23
C VAL A 613 -17.90 -5.97 -15.38
N HIS A 614 -18.42 -6.10 -14.17
CA HIS A 614 -17.89 -7.01 -13.17
C HIS A 614 -18.98 -7.56 -12.25
N GLY A 615 -18.71 -8.77 -11.74
CA GLY A 615 -19.48 -9.42 -10.68
C GLY A 615 -20.88 -9.87 -11.09
N PHE A 616 -21.41 -10.87 -10.38
CA PHE A 616 -22.81 -11.25 -10.44
C PHE A 616 -23.29 -11.64 -9.06
N THR A 617 -24.51 -11.25 -8.71
CA THR A 617 -25.22 -11.75 -7.54
C THR A 617 -26.61 -12.18 -7.94
N TYR A 618 -27.01 -13.39 -7.56
CA TYR A 618 -28.35 -13.90 -7.79
C TYR A 618 -29.32 -13.31 -6.77
N GLY A 619 -30.35 -12.63 -7.28
CA GLY A 619 -31.39 -12.01 -6.45
C GLY A 619 -32.57 -12.92 -6.18
N MET A 620 -33.38 -12.55 -5.18
CA MET A 620 -34.69 -13.19 -4.89
C MET A 620 -35.74 -12.95 -6.00
N ASP A 621 -35.41 -12.12 -6.99
CA ASP A 621 -36.18 -11.95 -8.22
C ASP A 621 -35.74 -12.91 -9.35
N HIS A 622 -34.82 -13.83 -9.04
CA HIS A 622 -34.27 -14.84 -9.94
C HIS A 622 -33.43 -14.30 -11.10
N ARG A 623 -32.81 -13.13 -10.90
CA ARG A 623 -31.99 -12.43 -11.89
C ARG A 623 -30.55 -12.30 -11.42
N LEU A 624 -29.65 -12.13 -12.36
CA LEU A 624 -28.24 -11.81 -12.08
C LEU A 624 -28.08 -10.29 -12.04
N HIS A 625 -27.74 -9.77 -10.87
CA HIS A 625 -27.49 -8.34 -10.61
C HIS A 625 -25.99 -8.04 -10.71
N PHE A 626 -25.62 -6.94 -11.36
CA PHE A 626 -24.22 -6.57 -11.62
C PHE A 626 -24.03 -5.07 -11.87
N GLY A 627 -22.77 -4.62 -11.73
CA GLY A 627 -22.36 -3.27 -12.09
C GLY A 627 -21.91 -3.20 -13.56
N PRO A 628 -22.38 -2.24 -14.38
CA PRO A 628 -21.99 -2.15 -15.79
C PRO A 628 -20.57 -1.66 -16.03
N GLY A 629 -19.83 -1.29 -14.98
CA GLY A 629 -18.54 -0.63 -15.08
C GLY A 629 -18.64 0.88 -15.39
N GLY A 630 -17.52 1.58 -15.26
CA GLY A 630 -17.41 3.01 -15.52
C GLY A 630 -17.49 3.35 -17.01
N GLY A 631 -18.30 4.34 -17.38
CA GLY A 631 -18.33 4.92 -18.73
C GLY A 631 -19.28 4.26 -19.72
N ALA A 632 -20.00 3.20 -19.33
CA ALA A 632 -21.00 2.57 -20.19
C ALA A 632 -22.27 3.45 -20.30
N ASN A 633 -22.65 3.85 -21.52
CA ASN A 633 -23.83 4.70 -21.74
C ASN A 633 -24.99 3.97 -22.39
N VAL A 634 -24.69 3.11 -23.38
CA VAL A 634 -25.65 2.32 -24.13
C VAL A 634 -25.08 0.92 -24.32
N VAL A 635 -25.89 -0.09 -24.05
CA VAL A 635 -25.60 -1.50 -24.35
C VAL A 635 -26.69 -2.05 -25.25
N THR A 636 -26.41 -3.16 -25.93
CA THR A 636 -27.38 -3.87 -26.76
C THR A 636 -27.67 -5.23 -26.15
N VAL A 637 -28.93 -5.45 -25.78
CA VAL A 637 -29.45 -6.80 -25.56
C VAL A 637 -29.52 -7.46 -26.92
N THR A 638 -28.81 -8.58 -27.11
CA THR A 638 -28.71 -9.24 -28.43
C THR A 638 -30.00 -9.93 -28.84
N GLY A 639 -30.90 -10.17 -27.89
CA GLY A 639 -32.12 -10.94 -28.10
C GLY A 639 -31.88 -12.45 -28.10
N ASN A 640 -30.67 -12.90 -27.74
CA ASN A 640 -30.29 -14.31 -27.73
C ASN A 640 -30.50 -15.00 -26.37
N GLY A 641 -31.57 -14.69 -25.64
CA GLY A 641 -31.91 -15.42 -24.41
C GLY A 641 -31.85 -16.94 -24.61
N LEU A 642 -31.47 -17.68 -23.56
CA LEU A 642 -31.22 -19.11 -23.66
C LEU A 642 -32.49 -19.92 -23.95
N VAL A 643 -33.65 -19.43 -23.52
CA VAL A 643 -34.96 -20.05 -23.71
C VAL A 643 -35.82 -19.26 -24.69
N SER A 644 -35.77 -17.93 -24.64
CA SER A 644 -36.55 -17.05 -25.52
C SER A 644 -35.65 -16.23 -26.43
N LYS A 645 -36.04 -16.13 -27.71
CA LYS A 645 -35.41 -15.20 -28.66
C LYS A 645 -36.28 -13.95 -28.83
N GLN A 646 -35.63 -12.80 -28.84
CA GLN A 646 -36.26 -11.49 -29.02
C GLN A 646 -35.46 -10.69 -30.06
N PRO A 647 -36.03 -9.62 -30.67
CA PRO A 647 -35.23 -8.73 -31.50
C PRO A 647 -34.16 -8.00 -30.65
N PRO A 648 -32.95 -7.76 -31.18
CA PRO A 648 -31.94 -6.98 -30.49
C PRO A 648 -32.45 -5.59 -30.14
N LYS A 649 -32.14 -5.12 -28.92
CA LYS A 649 -32.65 -3.86 -28.40
C LYS A 649 -31.54 -3.05 -27.73
N PRO A 650 -31.26 -1.81 -28.19
CA PRO A 650 -30.37 -0.92 -27.46
C PRO A 650 -31.04 -0.40 -26.19
N MET A 651 -30.27 -0.26 -25.12
CA MET A 651 -30.71 0.21 -23.82
C MET A 651 -29.72 1.25 -23.28
N ARG A 652 -30.24 2.40 -22.86
CA ARG A 652 -29.45 3.42 -22.16
C ARG A 652 -29.34 3.06 -20.68
N ILE A 653 -28.12 3.01 -20.17
CA ILE A 653 -27.83 2.48 -18.82
C ILE A 653 -27.13 3.49 -17.90
N SER A 654 -26.85 4.71 -18.38
CA SER A 654 -26.10 5.72 -17.63
C SER A 654 -26.65 5.93 -16.21
N GLY A 655 -25.77 5.80 -15.21
CA GLY A 655 -26.07 6.08 -13.81
C GLY A 655 -26.91 5.01 -13.08
N SER A 656 -26.95 3.79 -13.62
CA SER A 656 -27.72 2.67 -13.07
C SER A 656 -26.87 1.40 -13.02
N ASP A 657 -27.12 0.55 -12.02
CA ASP A 657 -26.71 -0.85 -12.04
C ASP A 657 -27.65 -1.63 -12.98
N LEU A 658 -27.42 -2.93 -13.17
CA LEU A 658 -28.25 -3.75 -14.06
C LEU A 658 -28.63 -5.09 -13.44
N SER A 659 -29.77 -5.64 -13.89
CA SER A 659 -30.15 -7.03 -13.64
C SER A 659 -30.56 -7.74 -14.94
N LEU A 660 -30.06 -8.95 -15.15
CA LEU A 660 -30.28 -9.78 -16.34
C LEU A 660 -30.98 -11.08 -15.96
N ASP A 661 -32.00 -11.44 -16.73
CA ASP A 661 -32.50 -12.81 -16.82
C ASP A 661 -31.84 -13.46 -18.06
N PRO A 662 -30.89 -14.41 -17.87
CA PRO A 662 -30.20 -15.04 -18.99
C PRO A 662 -31.10 -15.87 -19.90
N ASP A 663 -32.20 -16.42 -19.38
CA ASP A 663 -33.09 -17.30 -20.14
C ASP A 663 -33.95 -16.50 -21.14
N THR A 664 -34.43 -15.33 -20.72
CA THR A 664 -35.26 -14.47 -21.58
C THR A 664 -34.46 -13.39 -22.31
N GLY A 665 -33.27 -13.05 -21.81
CA GLY A 665 -32.50 -11.89 -22.24
C GLY A 665 -33.07 -10.56 -21.73
N ASP A 666 -34.06 -10.59 -20.83
CA ASP A 666 -34.62 -9.37 -20.23
C ASP A 666 -33.55 -8.67 -19.39
N LEU A 667 -33.25 -7.41 -19.70
CA LEU A 667 -32.29 -6.55 -18.99
C LEU A 667 -33.03 -5.37 -18.36
N ARG A 668 -32.74 -5.08 -17.09
CA ARG A 668 -33.40 -3.99 -16.34
C ARG A 668 -32.38 -3.05 -15.73
N LEU A 669 -32.79 -1.79 -15.57
CA LEU A 669 -32.06 -0.81 -14.80
C LEU A 669 -32.27 -1.05 -13.31
N GLU A 670 -31.19 -0.97 -12.55
CA GLU A 670 -31.19 -1.04 -11.09
C GLU A 670 -30.62 0.24 -10.49
N SER A 671 -31.04 0.55 -9.26
CA SER A 671 -30.66 1.79 -8.60
C SER A 671 -29.24 1.66 -8.09
N GLY A 672 -28.32 2.48 -8.56
CA GLY A 672 -26.93 2.45 -8.11
C GLY A 672 -25.90 2.64 -9.20
N VAL A 673 -24.62 2.64 -8.79
CA VAL A 673 -23.44 2.57 -9.66
C VAL A 673 -22.32 1.88 -8.89
N THR A 674 -22.45 0.57 -8.68
CA THR A 674 -21.39 -0.21 -8.05
C THR A 674 -20.23 -0.39 -9.01
N GLN A 675 -19.01 -0.22 -8.51
CA GLN A 675 -17.81 -0.40 -9.31
C GLN A 675 -17.41 -1.88 -9.44
N TYR A 676 -17.62 -2.69 -8.40
CA TYR A 676 -17.15 -4.08 -8.36
C TYR A 676 -18.29 -5.12 -8.26
N ILE A 677 -18.88 -5.33 -7.08
CA ILE A 677 -20.04 -6.22 -6.93
C ILE A 677 -21.11 -5.64 -6.05
N ARG A 678 -22.34 -5.76 -6.53
CA ARG A 678 -23.56 -5.48 -5.80
C ARG A 678 -23.95 -6.74 -5.02
N THR A 679 -24.11 -6.67 -3.70
CA THR A 679 -24.49 -7.81 -2.84
C THR A 679 -25.84 -7.58 -2.18
N THR A 680 -26.48 -8.66 -1.75
CA THR A 680 -27.74 -8.60 -0.98
C THR A 680 -27.64 -9.35 0.34
N ASP A 681 -28.44 -8.94 1.33
CA ASP A 681 -28.68 -9.74 2.53
C ASP A 681 -29.75 -10.81 2.28
N GLU A 682 -30.24 -11.45 3.34
CA GLU A 682 -31.18 -12.57 3.22
C GLU A 682 -32.62 -12.17 2.95
N VAL A 683 -32.93 -10.87 3.07
CA VAL A 683 -34.28 -10.32 2.97
C VAL A 683 -34.41 -9.29 1.84
N GLY A 684 -33.43 -9.25 0.93
CA GLY A 684 -33.48 -8.51 -0.32
C GLY A 684 -33.02 -7.04 -0.24
N ASN A 685 -32.27 -6.66 0.81
CA ASN A 685 -31.61 -5.36 0.85
C ASN A 685 -30.36 -5.36 -0.03
N TRP A 686 -30.09 -4.29 -0.76
CA TRP A 686 -28.97 -4.23 -1.70
C TRP A 686 -27.89 -3.24 -1.30
N PHE A 687 -26.64 -3.68 -1.44
CA PHE A 687 -25.44 -2.93 -1.08
C PHE A 687 -24.45 -2.92 -2.24
N GLY A 688 -23.57 -1.93 -2.24
CA GLY A 688 -22.50 -1.79 -3.21
C GLY A 688 -21.27 -1.11 -2.64
N ASN A 689 -20.23 -0.99 -3.48
CA ASN A 689 -18.96 -0.36 -3.12
C ASN A 689 -18.32 0.40 -4.30
N GLU A 690 -17.34 1.24 -3.97
CA GLU A 690 -16.34 1.82 -4.87
C GLU A 690 -14.94 1.64 -4.25
N ASN A 691 -13.86 1.86 -5.00
CA ASN A 691 -12.47 1.75 -4.52
C ASN A 691 -12.19 2.37 -3.14
N SER A 692 -12.66 3.61 -2.88
CA SER A 692 -12.39 4.31 -1.62
C SER A 692 -13.57 4.24 -0.63
N LEU A 693 -14.75 3.85 -1.11
CA LEU A 693 -15.99 3.80 -0.33
C LEU A 693 -16.45 2.34 -0.25
N PRO A 694 -16.05 1.62 0.80
CA PRO A 694 -16.18 0.16 0.84
C PRO A 694 -17.62 -0.32 0.96
N MET A 695 -18.56 0.55 1.34
CA MET A 695 -19.95 0.14 1.50
C MET A 695 -20.98 1.27 1.47
N PHE A 696 -21.98 1.14 0.61
CA PHE A 696 -23.20 1.96 0.61
C PHE A 696 -24.45 1.11 0.41
N HIS A 697 -25.59 1.63 0.85
CA HIS A 697 -26.92 1.04 0.69
C HIS A 697 -27.73 1.74 -0.39
N TYR A 698 -28.37 0.96 -1.26
CA TYR A 698 -29.38 1.42 -2.22
C TYR A 698 -30.78 1.56 -1.60
N VAL A 699 -31.10 2.78 -1.16
CA VAL A 699 -32.32 3.07 -0.38
C VAL A 699 -33.62 2.85 -1.19
N TYR A 700 -33.59 3.07 -2.50
CA TYR A 700 -34.78 2.99 -3.34
C TYR A 700 -34.55 2.05 -4.53
N PRO A 701 -35.36 0.99 -4.67
CA PRO A 701 -35.41 0.19 -5.90
C PRO A 701 -35.74 1.06 -7.13
N GLN A 702 -35.10 0.77 -8.26
CA GLN A 702 -35.26 1.57 -9.49
C GLN A 702 -36.71 1.59 -9.99
N ARG A 703 -37.39 0.45 -9.93
CA ARG A 703 -38.82 0.32 -10.28
C ARG A 703 -39.73 1.32 -9.56
N TRP A 704 -39.42 1.69 -8.32
CA TRP A 704 -40.22 2.64 -7.54
C TRP A 704 -39.90 4.10 -7.88
N ILE A 705 -38.63 4.39 -8.17
CA ILE A 705 -38.21 5.69 -8.72
C ILE A 705 -38.97 5.94 -10.03
N GLU A 706 -39.06 4.92 -10.88
CA GLU A 706 -39.77 4.98 -12.16
C GLU A 706 -41.29 5.11 -11.99
N ARG A 707 -41.91 4.27 -11.14
CA ARG A 707 -43.36 4.29 -10.88
C ARG A 707 -43.83 5.61 -10.26
N SER A 708 -43.06 6.17 -9.33
CA SER A 708 -43.43 7.42 -8.64
C SER A 708 -43.10 8.68 -9.43
N GLY A 709 -42.17 8.61 -10.39
CA GLY A 709 -41.59 9.78 -11.05
C GLY A 709 -40.68 10.62 -10.14
N TYR A 710 -40.45 10.18 -8.90
CA TYR A 710 -39.57 10.86 -7.95
C TYR A 710 -38.12 10.79 -8.42
N LYS A 711 -37.40 11.91 -8.34
CA LYS A 711 -35.98 12.00 -8.72
C LYS A 711 -35.13 12.22 -7.46
N PRO A 712 -34.65 11.16 -6.81
CA PRO A 712 -33.86 11.31 -5.59
C PRO A 712 -32.54 12.05 -5.89
N LYS A 713 -32.13 12.94 -4.98
CA LYS A 713 -30.82 13.63 -5.07
C LYS A 713 -29.64 12.65 -4.97
N ARG A 714 -29.81 11.55 -4.24
CA ARG A 714 -28.84 10.45 -4.10
C ARG A 714 -29.58 9.12 -4.17
N ARG A 715 -29.06 8.18 -4.95
CA ARG A 715 -29.63 6.82 -5.13
C ARG A 715 -29.14 5.83 -4.08
N TYR A 716 -28.04 6.16 -3.41
CA TYR A 716 -27.45 5.38 -2.34
C TYR A 716 -27.06 6.27 -1.16
N GLN A 717 -26.88 5.65 0.00
CA GLN A 717 -26.37 6.25 1.22
C GLN A 717 -25.07 5.56 1.61
N LEU A 718 -24.00 6.32 1.83
CA LEU A 718 -22.78 5.80 2.45
C LEU A 718 -23.10 5.40 3.88
N ILE A 719 -22.79 4.14 4.24
CA ILE A 719 -23.18 3.57 5.53
C ILE A 719 -22.01 3.36 6.48
N THR A 720 -20.77 3.59 6.05
CA THR A 720 -19.62 3.59 6.96
C THR A 720 -19.79 4.61 8.07
N ASN A 721 -19.27 4.32 9.27
CA ASN A 721 -19.37 5.21 10.42
C ASN A 721 -17.98 5.59 10.96
N PRO A 722 -17.53 6.85 10.83
CA PRO A 722 -18.21 7.97 10.15
C PRO A 722 -18.32 7.74 8.63
N PRO A 723 -19.22 8.46 7.93
CA PRO A 723 -19.45 8.30 6.48
C PRO A 723 -18.32 8.97 5.68
N SER A 724 -17.15 8.36 5.73
CA SER A 724 -15.93 8.75 5.01
C SER A 724 -15.15 7.51 4.56
N ILE A 725 -14.03 7.71 3.87
CA ILE A 725 -13.05 6.65 3.55
C ILE A 725 -12.51 6.12 4.87
N PRO A 726 -12.82 4.89 5.30
CA PRO A 726 -12.42 4.44 6.62
C PRO A 726 -10.93 4.06 6.68
N PRO A 727 -10.31 4.11 7.88
CA PRO A 727 -8.96 3.58 8.08
C PRO A 727 -8.96 2.05 7.96
N VAL A 728 -7.78 1.51 7.65
CA VAL A 728 -7.47 0.07 7.64
C VAL A 728 -6.17 -0.21 8.40
N PHE A 729 -6.01 -1.42 8.92
CA PHE A 729 -4.94 -1.80 9.85
C PHE A 729 -4.08 -2.98 9.33
N PRO A 730 -3.27 -2.77 8.27
CA PRO A 730 -2.43 -3.83 7.69
C PRO A 730 -1.30 -4.29 8.61
N LEU A 731 -0.83 -5.54 8.40
CA LEU A 731 0.43 -6.05 8.97
C LEU A 731 1.61 -5.84 8.02
N SER A 732 1.38 -5.94 6.71
CA SER A 732 2.42 -5.85 5.69
C SER A 732 3.04 -4.45 5.64
N GLN A 733 4.32 -4.41 5.26
CA GLN A 733 4.95 -3.17 4.83
C GLN A 733 4.33 -2.81 3.48
N GLN A 734 3.69 -1.65 3.41
CA GLN A 734 3.19 -1.15 2.14
C GLN A 734 4.37 -0.90 1.21
N ALA A 735 4.32 -1.47 0.01
CA ALA A 735 5.18 -1.04 -1.08
C ALA A 735 5.07 0.48 -1.23
N ASP A 736 6.18 1.14 -1.55
CA ASP A 736 6.24 2.60 -1.72
C ASP A 736 5.07 3.04 -2.62
N ARG A 737 4.15 3.86 -2.09
CA ARG A 737 2.98 4.30 -2.85
C ARG A 737 3.34 5.45 -3.77
N PHE A 738 2.88 5.39 -5.01
CA PHE A 738 3.23 6.37 -6.04
C PHE A 738 2.15 7.40 -6.41
N ASN A 739 0.92 7.33 -5.85
CA ASN A 739 -0.19 8.21 -6.29
C ASN A 739 -0.83 9.12 -5.24
N ASP A 740 -0.82 8.76 -3.96
CA ASP A 740 -1.39 9.60 -2.91
C ASP A 740 -0.79 9.28 -1.55
N LEU A 741 0.22 10.07 -1.15
CA LEU A 741 0.85 10.01 0.17
C LEU A 741 -0.16 10.27 1.32
N TYR A 742 -1.36 10.79 1.02
CA TYR A 742 -2.43 11.07 1.98
C TYR A 742 -3.46 9.93 2.12
N ALA A 743 -3.27 8.80 1.42
CA ALA A 743 -4.14 7.62 1.49
C ALA A 743 -3.55 6.45 2.30
N ILE A 744 -2.42 6.66 2.99
CA ILE A 744 -1.75 5.65 3.82
C ILE A 744 -2.72 5.10 4.87
N ASN A 745 -2.85 3.76 4.95
CA ASN A 745 -3.72 3.05 5.89
C ASN A 745 -5.21 3.46 5.80
N ARG A 746 -5.69 3.81 4.61
CA ARG A 746 -7.12 3.97 4.30
C ARG A 746 -7.51 3.15 3.08
N PHE A 747 -8.78 2.80 2.93
CA PHE A 747 -9.28 2.11 1.74
C PHE A 747 -8.88 2.84 0.46
N THR A 748 -8.30 2.11 -0.49
CA THR A 748 -7.91 2.60 -1.81
C THR A 748 -8.31 1.66 -2.94
N SER A 749 -8.65 0.42 -2.61
CA SER A 749 -8.89 -0.66 -3.56
C SER A 749 -10.05 -1.55 -3.14
N ALA A 750 -11.02 -1.00 -2.39
CA ALA A 750 -12.12 -1.77 -1.82
C ALA A 750 -12.78 -2.55 -2.95
N CYS A 751 -12.76 -3.87 -2.83
CA CYS A 751 -13.34 -4.77 -3.79
C CYS A 751 -14.13 -5.85 -3.06
N SER A 752 -15.07 -6.47 -3.77
CA SER A 752 -15.87 -7.58 -3.27
C SER A 752 -16.48 -7.36 -1.88
N THR A 753 -17.57 -6.59 -1.81
CA THR A 753 -18.41 -6.54 -0.60
C THR A 753 -19.40 -7.69 -0.60
N VAL A 754 -19.45 -8.46 0.49
CA VAL A 754 -20.39 -9.59 0.66
C VAL A 754 -21.03 -9.54 2.03
N ILE A 755 -22.30 -9.93 2.11
CA ILE A 755 -22.98 -10.17 3.39
C ILE A 755 -22.81 -11.64 3.75
N ASN A 756 -22.37 -11.93 4.97
CA ASN A 756 -22.29 -13.31 5.45
C ASN A 756 -23.71 -13.85 5.67
N ARG A 757 -24.00 -14.94 4.96
CA ARG A 757 -25.27 -15.67 4.95
C ARG A 757 -25.01 -17.18 5.13
N GLY A 758 -23.77 -17.55 5.46
CA GLY A 758 -23.33 -18.89 5.78
C GLY A 758 -23.45 -19.19 7.28
N GLU A 759 -23.45 -20.48 7.61
CA GLU A 759 -23.49 -20.98 8.99
C GLU A 759 -22.08 -21.23 9.57
N GLY A 760 -21.06 -21.35 8.71
CA GLY A 760 -19.72 -21.79 9.07
C GLY A 760 -18.87 -20.77 9.84
N GLN A 761 -19.37 -19.54 9.99
CA GLN A 761 -18.75 -18.47 10.80
C GLN A 761 -19.43 -18.31 12.16
N GLY A 762 -20.43 -19.14 12.47
CA GLY A 762 -21.30 -19.00 13.63
C GLY A 762 -22.48 -18.05 13.38
N GLU A 763 -23.58 -18.30 14.08
CA GLU A 763 -24.81 -17.50 13.95
C GLU A 763 -24.59 -16.03 14.32
N GLU A 764 -23.65 -15.75 15.22
CA GLU A 764 -23.25 -14.39 15.60
C GLU A 764 -22.65 -13.57 14.46
N MET A 765 -22.16 -14.22 13.40
CA MET A 765 -21.58 -13.58 12.21
C MET A 765 -22.58 -13.40 11.08
N ARG A 766 -23.81 -13.92 11.21
CA ARG A 766 -24.83 -13.80 10.19
C ARG A 766 -25.23 -12.33 10.01
N GLY A 767 -25.26 -11.86 8.77
CA GLY A 767 -25.59 -10.46 8.44
C GLY A 767 -24.42 -9.47 8.54
N PHE A 768 -23.22 -9.91 8.98
CA PHE A 768 -22.02 -9.08 8.91
C PHE A 768 -21.57 -8.86 7.47
N ALA A 769 -21.05 -7.68 7.18
CA ALA A 769 -20.46 -7.39 5.88
C ALA A 769 -18.94 -7.62 5.91
N LEU A 770 -18.41 -8.18 4.83
CA LEU A 770 -16.98 -8.40 4.61
C LEU A 770 -16.57 -7.71 3.31
N VAL A 771 -15.41 -7.04 3.32
CA VAL A 771 -14.90 -6.26 2.19
C VAL A 771 -13.42 -6.51 2.00
N CYS A 772 -12.99 -6.88 0.79
CA CYS A 772 -11.58 -7.05 0.48
C CYS A 772 -10.88 -5.70 0.24
N GLU A 773 -9.63 -5.57 0.68
CA GLU A 773 -8.73 -4.45 0.37
C GLU A 773 -7.36 -5.04 -0.04
N PRO A 774 -7.16 -5.33 -1.34
CA PRO A 774 -5.98 -6.02 -1.83
C PRO A 774 -4.69 -5.21 -1.67
N VAL A 775 -4.74 -3.88 -1.81
CA VAL A 775 -3.54 -3.01 -1.67
C VAL A 775 -2.91 -3.15 -0.27
N HIS A 776 -3.72 -3.38 0.75
CA HIS A 776 -3.29 -3.52 2.14
C HIS A 776 -3.30 -4.96 2.64
N ASN A 777 -3.47 -5.94 1.76
CA ASN A 777 -3.35 -7.36 2.06
C ASN A 777 -4.33 -7.83 3.17
N LEU A 778 -5.58 -7.36 3.13
CA LEU A 778 -6.56 -7.58 4.22
C LEU A 778 -8.02 -7.69 3.76
N VAL A 779 -8.88 -8.19 4.65
CA VAL A 779 -10.35 -8.20 4.56
C VAL A 779 -10.93 -7.55 5.82
N VAL A 780 -11.79 -6.56 5.63
CA VAL A 780 -12.45 -5.80 6.69
C VAL A 780 -13.82 -6.41 7.00
N ARG A 781 -14.22 -6.36 8.27
CA ARG A 781 -15.55 -6.78 8.75
C ARG A 781 -16.33 -5.60 9.34
N TYR A 782 -17.61 -5.52 9.01
CA TYR A 782 -18.56 -4.55 9.58
C TYR A 782 -19.80 -5.22 10.17
N ASP A 783 -20.20 -4.76 11.35
CA ASP A 783 -21.52 -5.01 11.92
C ASP A 783 -22.53 -4.03 11.31
N LEU A 784 -23.55 -4.56 10.64
CA LEU A 784 -24.62 -3.78 10.04
C LEU A 784 -25.76 -3.60 11.03
N LYS A 785 -25.99 -2.36 11.46
CA LYS A 785 -27.13 -2.00 12.31
C LYS A 785 -28.09 -1.10 11.55
N THR A 786 -29.39 -1.35 11.70
CA THR A 786 -30.43 -0.47 11.14
C THR A 786 -30.32 0.93 11.75
N SER A 787 -30.37 1.95 10.91
CA SER A 787 -30.31 3.38 11.28
C SER A 787 -31.34 4.15 10.46
N GLY A 788 -32.54 4.36 11.01
CA GLY A 788 -33.67 4.91 10.26
C GLY A 788 -34.06 3.99 9.10
N ALA A 789 -34.16 4.54 7.89
CA ALA A 789 -34.49 3.79 6.66
C ALA A 789 -33.25 3.18 5.96
N THR A 790 -32.09 3.17 6.61
CA THR A 790 -30.82 2.66 6.07
C THR A 790 -30.03 1.88 7.12
N TRP A 791 -28.75 1.61 6.89
CA TRP A 791 -27.84 1.00 7.85
C TRP A 791 -26.69 1.92 8.27
N ALA A 792 -26.07 1.55 9.37
CA ALA A 792 -24.75 1.97 9.79
C ALA A 792 -23.84 0.74 9.87
N ALA A 793 -22.72 0.79 9.17
CA ALA A 793 -21.65 -0.21 9.17
C ALA A 793 -20.60 0.20 10.20
N ASN A 794 -20.50 -0.57 11.28
CA ASN A 794 -19.62 -0.27 12.42
C ASN A 794 -18.53 -1.33 12.53
N ARG A 795 -17.30 -0.89 12.82
CA ARG A 795 -16.24 -1.78 13.29
C ARG A 795 -16.55 -2.19 14.74
N ILE A 796 -16.27 -3.44 15.11
CA ILE A 796 -16.58 -3.98 16.43
C ILE A 796 -15.33 -4.48 17.16
N GLY A 797 -15.31 -4.39 18.50
CA GLY A 797 -14.30 -5.02 19.36
C GLY A 797 -12.86 -4.76 18.93
N ALA A 798 -12.08 -5.83 18.75
CA ALA A 798 -10.69 -5.78 18.33
C ALA A 798 -10.50 -5.20 16.91
N ASP A 799 -11.49 -5.33 16.02
CA ASP A 799 -11.46 -4.81 14.63
C ASP A 799 -11.53 -3.27 14.59
N SER A 800 -11.73 -2.61 15.73
CA SER A 800 -11.56 -1.15 15.85
C SER A 800 -10.09 -0.71 15.71
N LYS A 801 -9.14 -1.64 15.87
CA LYS A 801 -7.68 -1.43 15.76
C LYS A 801 -6.98 -2.58 15.00
N SER A 802 -7.75 -3.43 14.32
CA SER A 802 -7.28 -4.62 13.59
C SER A 802 -8.25 -4.92 12.43
N GLU A 803 -8.05 -6.03 11.73
CA GLU A 803 -8.91 -6.49 10.64
C GLU A 803 -9.31 -7.97 10.81
N PHE A 804 -10.37 -8.37 10.10
CA PHE A 804 -10.92 -9.73 10.18
C PHE A 804 -10.02 -10.76 9.49
N LEU A 805 -9.34 -10.39 8.42
CA LEU A 805 -8.21 -11.12 7.87
C LEU A 805 -7.15 -10.11 7.49
N ARG A 806 -5.88 -10.36 7.83
CA ARG A 806 -4.74 -9.55 7.38
C ARG A 806 -3.50 -10.40 7.24
N SER A 807 -2.61 -10.07 6.31
CA SER A 807 -1.36 -10.79 6.10
C SER A 807 -0.15 -9.87 6.19
N SER A 808 0.97 -10.40 6.70
CA SER A 808 2.28 -9.74 6.60
C SER A 808 3.00 -10.07 5.27
N ASP A 809 2.43 -10.91 4.42
CA ASP A 809 2.89 -11.14 3.04
C ASP A 809 2.43 -10.00 2.12
N PRO A 810 3.35 -9.18 1.58
CA PRO A 810 2.97 -8.09 0.68
C PRO A 810 2.39 -8.59 -0.67
N TRP A 811 2.51 -9.88 -0.98
CA TRP A 811 1.96 -10.49 -2.20
C TRP A 811 0.51 -10.94 -2.07
N PHE A 812 -0.04 -11.05 -0.85
CA PHE A 812 -1.42 -11.50 -0.62
C PHE A 812 -2.42 -10.43 -1.09
N ARG A 813 -3.16 -10.65 -2.19
CA ARG A 813 -4.11 -9.71 -2.79
C ARG A 813 -5.52 -10.31 -2.80
N PRO A 814 -6.27 -10.25 -1.68
CA PRO A 814 -7.66 -10.68 -1.67
C PRO A 814 -8.49 -9.80 -2.60
N VAL A 815 -9.07 -10.39 -3.65
CA VAL A 815 -9.85 -9.68 -4.67
C VAL A 815 -11.31 -10.08 -4.68
N ARG A 816 -11.65 -11.25 -4.13
CA ARG A 816 -13.02 -11.74 -4.00
C ARG A 816 -13.22 -12.49 -2.70
N ILE A 817 -14.37 -12.28 -2.07
CA ILE A 817 -14.84 -13.09 -0.94
C ILE A 817 -16.30 -13.50 -1.18
N GLU A 818 -16.63 -14.76 -0.91
CA GLU A 818 -17.94 -15.35 -1.25
C GLU A 818 -18.46 -16.33 -0.20
N ASN A 819 -19.79 -16.44 -0.13
CA ASN A 819 -20.45 -17.51 0.63
C ASN A 819 -20.32 -18.83 -0.15
N ALA A 820 -19.95 -19.92 0.52
CA ALA A 820 -19.68 -21.22 -0.10
C ALA A 820 -20.71 -22.31 0.26
N PRO A 821 -21.00 -23.28 -0.63
CA PRO A 821 -21.91 -24.40 -0.36
C PRO A 821 -21.45 -25.32 0.79
N ASP A 822 -20.17 -25.29 1.15
CA ASP A 822 -19.64 -25.98 2.33
C ASP A 822 -20.00 -25.28 3.66
N GLY A 823 -20.70 -24.14 3.59
CA GLY A 823 -21.15 -23.33 4.71
C GLY A 823 -20.17 -22.24 5.12
N THR A 824 -18.98 -22.20 4.53
CA THR A 824 -17.91 -21.28 4.90
C THR A 824 -17.85 -20.04 4.01
N MET A 825 -16.83 -19.18 4.23
CA MET A 825 -16.54 -18.02 3.39
C MET A 825 -15.22 -18.25 2.68
N TRP A 826 -15.21 -18.19 1.36
CA TRP A 826 -14.01 -18.38 0.55
C TRP A 826 -13.42 -17.06 0.11
N VAL A 827 -12.10 -16.91 0.25
CA VAL A 827 -11.32 -15.75 -0.17
C VAL A 827 -10.46 -16.13 -1.37
N VAL A 828 -10.61 -15.38 -2.45
CA VAL A 828 -9.84 -15.50 -3.68
C VAL A 828 -8.72 -14.48 -3.65
N ASP A 829 -7.50 -14.96 -3.79
CA ASP A 829 -6.26 -14.20 -3.73
C ASP A 829 -5.56 -14.26 -5.09
N MET A 830 -5.41 -13.11 -5.74
CA MET A 830 -4.72 -13.01 -7.02
C MET A 830 -3.21 -13.29 -6.88
N TYR A 831 -2.65 -13.13 -5.69
CA TYR A 831 -1.25 -13.32 -5.32
C TYR A 831 -0.23 -12.56 -6.21
N ARG A 832 -0.17 -11.24 -6.05
CA ARG A 832 0.64 -10.32 -6.86
C ARG A 832 1.47 -9.37 -6.01
N TYR A 833 2.71 -9.12 -6.44
CA TYR A 833 3.54 -8.09 -5.81
C TYR A 833 2.98 -6.68 -6.06
N VAL A 834 2.63 -6.38 -7.33
CA VAL A 834 2.00 -5.12 -7.74
C VAL A 834 0.55 -5.40 -8.13
N ILE A 835 -0.39 -4.68 -7.54
CA ILE A 835 -1.83 -4.78 -7.87
C ILE A 835 -2.36 -3.50 -8.52
N GLU A 836 -1.62 -2.39 -8.43
CA GLU A 836 -1.97 -1.13 -9.06
C GLU A 836 -1.84 -1.20 -10.60
N HIS A 837 -2.81 -0.62 -11.30
CA HIS A 837 -2.73 -0.51 -12.74
C HIS A 837 -1.60 0.47 -13.14
N PRO A 838 -0.74 0.12 -14.12
CA PRO A 838 0.44 0.91 -14.50
C PRO A 838 0.17 2.35 -14.91
N GLU A 839 -1.00 2.69 -15.45
CA GLU A 839 -1.39 4.08 -15.74
C GLU A 839 -1.30 4.99 -14.49
N TRP A 840 -1.46 4.39 -13.31
CA TRP A 840 -1.31 5.04 -12.01
C TRP A 840 0.04 4.69 -11.38
N ILE A 841 1.06 4.37 -12.16
CA ILE A 841 2.43 4.20 -11.65
C ILE A 841 3.27 5.15 -12.51
N PRO A 842 4.02 6.10 -11.94
CA PRO A 842 4.86 6.98 -12.75
C PRO A 842 5.77 6.15 -13.66
N GLU A 843 5.92 6.55 -14.92
CA GLU A 843 6.58 5.74 -15.96
C GLU A 843 7.98 5.27 -15.57
N GLU A 844 8.71 6.05 -14.78
CA GLU A 844 10.06 5.71 -14.31
C GLU A 844 10.07 4.54 -13.31
N TRP A 845 9.00 4.39 -12.52
CA TRP A 845 8.82 3.28 -11.59
C TRP A 845 8.38 2.01 -12.31
N GLN A 846 7.51 2.12 -13.32
CA GLN A 846 7.12 0.99 -14.17
C GLN A 846 8.34 0.28 -14.81
N ARG A 847 9.43 1.02 -15.10
CA ARG A 847 10.66 0.46 -15.67
C ARG A 847 11.51 -0.31 -14.65
N ARG A 848 11.27 -0.13 -13.34
CA ARG A 848 12.10 -0.67 -12.23
C ARG A 848 11.43 -1.84 -11.50
N ILE A 849 10.13 -2.01 -11.66
CA ILE A 849 9.34 -3.06 -11.01
C ILE A 849 8.78 -4.01 -12.06
N ASN A 850 8.74 -5.31 -11.77
CA ASN A 850 7.99 -6.25 -12.59
C ASN A 850 6.51 -6.13 -12.23
N VAL A 851 5.75 -5.34 -12.99
CA VAL A 851 4.29 -5.18 -12.79
C VAL A 851 3.50 -6.47 -13.02
N ARG A 852 4.13 -7.51 -13.59
CA ARG A 852 3.56 -8.86 -13.76
C ARG A 852 4.11 -9.87 -12.75
N ALA A 853 4.83 -9.44 -11.71
CA ALA A 853 5.32 -10.33 -10.67
C ALA A 853 4.17 -11.12 -10.00
N GLY A 854 4.22 -12.45 -10.10
CA GLY A 854 3.20 -13.36 -9.56
C GLY A 854 2.13 -13.81 -10.55
N GLU A 855 2.25 -13.51 -11.85
CA GLU A 855 1.26 -13.93 -12.88
C GLU A 855 1.03 -15.43 -13.01
N ASP A 856 1.98 -16.23 -12.54
CA ASP A 856 1.94 -17.68 -12.50
C ASP A 856 1.36 -18.23 -11.19
N ARG A 857 0.81 -17.36 -10.33
CA ARG A 857 0.37 -17.69 -8.96
C ARG A 857 -1.05 -17.25 -8.70
N GLY A 858 -1.68 -17.85 -7.68
CA GLY A 858 -3.05 -17.54 -7.32
C GLY A 858 -3.57 -18.56 -6.32
N ARG A 859 -4.40 -18.11 -5.38
CA ARG A 859 -4.80 -18.93 -4.23
C ARG A 859 -6.26 -18.73 -3.86
N ILE A 860 -6.86 -19.77 -3.31
CA ILE A 860 -8.20 -19.74 -2.74
C ILE A 860 -8.08 -20.28 -1.33
N TYR A 861 -8.59 -19.52 -0.38
CA TYR A 861 -8.64 -19.88 1.03
C TYR A 861 -10.09 -20.00 1.49
N ARG A 862 -10.33 -20.72 2.58
CA ARG A 862 -11.60 -20.66 3.31
C ARG A 862 -11.37 -20.19 4.74
N ILE A 863 -12.33 -19.44 5.26
CA ILE A 863 -12.38 -18.99 6.65
C ILE A 863 -13.61 -19.59 7.30
N ARG A 864 -13.44 -20.18 8.49
CA ARG A 864 -14.52 -20.77 9.28
C ARG A 864 -14.28 -20.55 10.77
N LYS A 865 -15.32 -20.75 11.57
CA LYS A 865 -15.19 -20.93 13.02
C LYS A 865 -14.42 -22.22 13.30
N SER A 866 -13.52 -22.21 14.27
CA SER A 866 -12.58 -23.32 14.49
C SER A 866 -13.26 -24.64 14.85
N ASP A 867 -14.46 -24.58 15.46
CA ASP A 867 -15.30 -25.74 15.82
C ASP A 867 -16.28 -26.16 14.72
N TYR A 868 -16.40 -25.40 13.63
CA TYR A 868 -17.23 -25.77 12.50
C TYR A 868 -16.50 -26.76 11.59
N THR A 869 -17.19 -27.83 11.18
CA THR A 869 -16.71 -28.79 10.17
C THR A 869 -17.38 -28.45 8.84
N PRO A 870 -16.62 -28.08 7.79
CA PRO A 870 -17.16 -27.80 6.46
C PRO A 870 -18.00 -28.96 5.92
N ARG A 871 -19.12 -28.64 5.25
CA ARG A 871 -19.92 -29.64 4.56
C ARG A 871 -19.24 -30.03 3.25
N THR A 872 -19.50 -31.25 2.78
CA THR A 872 -19.11 -31.66 1.43
C THR A 872 -19.88 -30.86 0.38
N ILE A 873 -19.19 -30.42 -0.67
CA ILE A 873 -19.80 -29.75 -1.82
C ILE A 873 -20.40 -30.83 -2.73
N GLU A 874 -21.69 -31.09 -2.59
CA GLU A 874 -22.38 -32.18 -3.29
C GLU A 874 -22.90 -31.76 -4.67
N ASN A 875 -23.06 -32.74 -5.56
CA ASN A 875 -23.75 -32.58 -6.84
C ASN A 875 -25.28 -32.59 -6.64
N LEU A 876 -25.89 -31.42 -6.83
CA LEU A 876 -27.34 -31.20 -6.75
C LEU A 876 -28.09 -31.51 -8.05
N SER A 877 -27.40 -31.79 -9.15
CA SER A 877 -28.00 -31.95 -10.49
C SER A 877 -29.05 -33.05 -10.55
N ASP A 878 -28.81 -34.16 -9.84
CA ASP A 878 -29.68 -35.34 -9.79
C ASP A 878 -30.41 -35.52 -8.43
N THR A 879 -30.27 -34.55 -7.53
CA THR A 879 -30.96 -34.57 -6.23
C THR A 879 -32.47 -34.53 -6.43
N ASP A 880 -33.24 -35.31 -5.66
CA ASP A 880 -34.70 -35.34 -5.77
C ASP A 880 -35.33 -34.01 -5.33
N ASP A 881 -36.51 -33.70 -5.87
CA ASP A 881 -37.13 -32.39 -5.66
C ASP A 881 -37.51 -32.11 -4.19
N LEU A 882 -37.84 -33.14 -3.39
CA LEU A 882 -38.15 -32.94 -1.97
C LEU A 882 -36.88 -32.63 -1.16
N ALA A 883 -35.77 -33.29 -1.46
CA ALA A 883 -34.47 -32.94 -0.89
C ALA A 883 -34.05 -31.52 -1.29
N LEU A 884 -34.20 -31.13 -2.56
CA LEU A 884 -33.95 -29.74 -3.00
C LEU A 884 -34.80 -28.73 -2.24
N ILE A 885 -36.08 -29.02 -2.01
CA ILE A 885 -36.96 -28.16 -1.21
C ILE A 885 -36.45 -28.03 0.24
N GLY A 886 -35.94 -29.12 0.83
CA GLY A 886 -35.27 -29.09 2.13
C GLY A 886 -34.05 -28.16 2.15
N GLU A 887 -33.22 -28.23 1.11
CA GLU A 887 -32.03 -27.36 0.96
C GLU A 887 -32.37 -25.89 0.77
N ILE A 888 -33.44 -25.58 0.02
CA ILE A 888 -33.97 -24.22 -0.13
C ILE A 888 -34.35 -23.64 1.24
N ALA A 889 -34.92 -24.46 2.13
CA ALA A 889 -35.30 -24.03 3.47
C ALA A 889 -34.12 -23.87 4.44
N GLY A 890 -32.93 -24.36 4.07
CA GLY A 890 -31.72 -24.31 4.87
C GLY A 890 -31.15 -22.91 5.13
N LEU A 891 -30.22 -22.85 6.10
CA LEU A 891 -29.57 -21.62 6.55
C LEU A 891 -28.26 -21.30 5.80
N ASN A 892 -27.74 -22.22 4.99
CA ASN A 892 -26.60 -21.98 4.12
C ASN A 892 -27.08 -21.38 2.80
N SER A 893 -26.96 -20.06 2.64
CA SER A 893 -27.53 -19.39 1.47
C SER A 893 -26.95 -19.85 0.13
N ALA A 894 -25.65 -20.14 0.05
CA ALA A 894 -25.03 -20.53 -1.22
C ALA A 894 -25.62 -21.86 -1.72
N ARG A 895 -25.78 -22.82 -0.80
CA ARG A 895 -26.42 -24.11 -1.10
C ARG A 895 -27.91 -23.95 -1.40
N SER A 896 -28.62 -23.12 -0.65
CA SER A 896 -30.03 -22.83 -0.90
C SER A 896 -30.27 -22.11 -2.24
N ASP A 897 -29.41 -21.17 -2.62
CA ASP A 897 -29.48 -20.44 -3.90
C ASP A 897 -29.27 -21.41 -5.08
N LEU A 898 -28.36 -22.39 -4.96
CA LEU A 898 -28.16 -23.45 -5.95
C LEU A 898 -29.36 -24.42 -6.02
N ALA A 899 -29.88 -24.84 -4.87
CA ALA A 899 -31.04 -25.72 -4.82
C ALA A 899 -32.29 -25.04 -5.43
N GLN A 900 -32.47 -23.76 -5.14
CA GLN A 900 -33.51 -22.91 -5.73
C GLN A 900 -33.38 -22.83 -7.25
N GLN A 901 -32.20 -22.48 -7.76
CA GLN A 901 -31.98 -22.43 -9.21
C GLN A 901 -32.23 -23.78 -9.88
N THR A 902 -31.74 -24.87 -9.26
CA THR A 902 -31.92 -26.23 -9.77
C THR A 902 -33.40 -26.59 -9.85
N LEU A 903 -34.17 -26.38 -8.77
CA LEU A 903 -35.59 -26.67 -8.73
C LEU A 903 -36.37 -25.81 -9.75
N LEU A 904 -36.13 -24.51 -9.79
CA LEU A 904 -36.82 -23.61 -10.72
C LEU A 904 -36.53 -23.97 -12.18
N SER A 905 -35.30 -24.35 -12.51
CA SER A 905 -34.94 -24.78 -13.86
C SER A 905 -35.69 -26.03 -14.33
N ARG A 906 -36.14 -26.89 -13.40
CA ARG A 906 -36.92 -28.11 -13.68
C ARG A 906 -38.43 -27.84 -13.80
N TRP A 907 -38.95 -26.84 -13.09
CA TRP A 907 -40.38 -26.71 -12.81
C TRP A 907 -41.06 -25.47 -13.38
N ILE A 908 -40.33 -24.40 -13.71
CA ILE A 908 -40.93 -23.21 -14.33
C ILE A 908 -41.66 -23.59 -15.63
N GLY A 909 -42.90 -23.13 -15.77
CA GLY A 909 -43.74 -23.35 -16.95
C GLY A 909 -44.41 -24.72 -17.04
N ARG A 910 -44.19 -25.63 -16.08
CA ARG A 910 -44.85 -26.95 -16.04
C ARG A 910 -46.28 -26.85 -15.50
N LYS A 911 -47.19 -27.68 -16.05
CA LYS A 911 -48.60 -27.73 -15.63
C LYS A 911 -48.82 -28.44 -14.29
N ASP A 912 -47.89 -29.33 -13.90
CA ASP A 912 -47.92 -30.15 -12.70
C ASP A 912 -47.13 -29.55 -11.52
N VAL A 913 -46.81 -28.25 -11.59
CA VAL A 913 -46.03 -27.51 -10.59
C VAL A 913 -46.61 -27.58 -9.16
N ALA A 914 -47.92 -27.82 -9.02
CA ALA A 914 -48.57 -28.00 -7.73
C ALA A 914 -47.93 -29.11 -6.86
N THR A 915 -47.31 -30.11 -7.49
CA THR A 915 -46.64 -31.23 -6.81
C THR A 915 -45.44 -30.78 -5.97
N VAL A 916 -44.71 -29.75 -6.41
CA VAL A 916 -43.59 -29.14 -5.67
C VAL A 916 -44.00 -27.88 -4.91
N ALA A 917 -45.00 -27.14 -5.39
CA ALA A 917 -45.48 -25.94 -4.70
C ALA A 917 -46.15 -26.26 -3.34
N ALA A 918 -46.91 -27.37 -3.25
CA ALA A 918 -47.57 -27.76 -2.00
C ALA A 918 -46.62 -28.01 -0.82
N PRO A 919 -45.53 -28.81 -0.95
CA PRO A 919 -44.56 -28.96 0.13
C PRO A 919 -43.82 -27.65 0.48
N ILE A 920 -43.53 -26.79 -0.51
CA ILE A 920 -42.92 -25.46 -0.26
C ILE A 920 -43.87 -24.58 0.56
N GLY A 921 -45.16 -24.52 0.20
CA GLY A 921 -46.18 -23.78 0.94
C GLY A 921 -46.34 -24.27 2.38
N LYS A 922 -46.22 -25.58 2.61
CA LYS A 922 -46.20 -26.14 3.98
C LYS A 922 -45.01 -25.63 4.78
N LEU A 923 -43.80 -25.65 4.22
CA LEU A 923 -42.59 -25.14 4.88
C LEU A 923 -42.67 -23.64 5.14
N LEU A 924 -43.23 -22.88 4.20
CA LEU A 924 -43.45 -21.43 4.35
C LEU A 924 -44.23 -21.09 5.62
N MET A 925 -45.26 -21.88 5.92
CA MET A 925 -46.11 -21.69 7.11
C MET A 925 -45.51 -22.23 8.41
N GLN A 926 -44.41 -22.97 8.34
CA GLN A 926 -43.73 -23.62 9.46
C GLN A 926 -42.44 -22.91 9.88
N THR A 927 -41.77 -22.21 8.97
CA THR A 927 -40.51 -21.51 9.26
C THR A 927 -40.76 -20.19 9.97
N ASP A 928 -39.92 -19.85 10.94
CA ASP A 928 -39.88 -18.55 11.62
C ASP A 928 -38.68 -17.70 11.20
N HIS A 929 -37.80 -18.23 10.33
CA HIS A 929 -36.61 -17.50 9.89
C HIS A 929 -36.94 -16.56 8.72
N PRO A 930 -36.75 -15.22 8.85
CA PRO A 930 -37.13 -14.24 7.84
C PRO A 930 -36.54 -14.51 6.45
N GLY A 931 -35.24 -14.79 6.37
CA GLY A 931 -34.55 -15.08 5.10
C GLY A 931 -35.12 -16.31 4.38
N THR A 932 -35.23 -17.45 5.07
CA THR A 932 -35.91 -18.64 4.56
C THR A 932 -37.33 -18.35 4.10
N ARG A 933 -38.10 -17.57 4.87
CA ARG A 933 -39.48 -17.23 4.54
C ARG A 933 -39.55 -16.43 3.23
N VAL A 934 -38.76 -15.36 3.10
CA VAL A 934 -38.64 -14.55 1.87
C VAL A 934 -38.26 -15.41 0.67
N ARG A 935 -37.29 -16.33 0.85
CA ARG A 935 -36.85 -17.26 -0.20
C ARG A 935 -37.97 -18.18 -0.66
N LEU A 936 -38.71 -18.80 0.26
CA LEU A 936 -39.82 -19.70 -0.08
C LEU A 936 -40.96 -18.96 -0.79
N VAL A 937 -41.26 -17.71 -0.37
CA VAL A 937 -42.20 -16.82 -1.09
C VAL A 937 -41.73 -16.57 -2.52
N SER A 938 -40.46 -16.17 -2.68
CA SER A 938 -39.82 -15.92 -3.97
C SER A 938 -39.94 -17.13 -4.92
N VAL A 939 -39.64 -18.34 -4.44
CA VAL A 939 -39.78 -19.58 -5.23
C VAL A 939 -41.24 -19.82 -5.64
N LEU A 940 -42.20 -19.70 -4.72
CA LEU A 940 -43.63 -19.88 -5.03
C LEU A 940 -44.15 -18.87 -6.06
N MET A 941 -43.65 -17.63 -6.00
CA MET A 941 -43.96 -16.60 -6.98
C MET A 941 -43.44 -16.96 -8.37
N ALA A 942 -42.18 -17.40 -8.48
CA ALA A 942 -41.60 -17.82 -9.77
C ALA A 942 -42.31 -19.02 -10.38
N LEU A 943 -42.82 -19.93 -9.53
CA LEU A 943 -43.64 -21.06 -9.93
C LEU A 943 -45.10 -20.68 -10.25
N GLY A 944 -45.50 -19.40 -10.08
CA GLY A 944 -46.87 -18.94 -10.30
C GLY A 944 -47.91 -19.62 -9.40
N SER A 945 -47.49 -20.10 -8.22
CA SER A 945 -48.26 -20.99 -7.35
C SER A 945 -48.34 -20.49 -5.90
N PHE A 946 -48.23 -19.17 -5.70
CA PHE A 946 -48.32 -18.56 -4.38
C PHE A 946 -49.71 -18.79 -3.74
N PRO A 947 -49.80 -19.26 -2.48
CA PRO A 947 -51.06 -19.59 -1.84
C PRO A 947 -51.79 -18.32 -1.32
N VAL A 948 -52.38 -17.54 -2.23
CA VAL A 948 -53.10 -16.29 -1.90
C VAL A 948 -54.14 -16.47 -0.77
N HIS A 949 -54.80 -17.62 -0.71
CA HIS A 949 -55.78 -17.94 0.34
C HIS A 949 -55.21 -18.04 1.76
N GLN A 950 -53.87 -18.06 1.93
CA GLN A 950 -53.17 -18.12 3.22
C GLN A 950 -52.47 -16.79 3.54
N ILE A 951 -52.74 -15.70 2.79
CA ILE A 951 -52.01 -14.45 2.94
C ILE A 951 -52.20 -13.82 4.32
N ASP A 952 -53.40 -13.86 4.90
CA ASP A 952 -53.67 -13.30 6.22
C ASP A 952 -52.85 -14.02 7.30
N ASP A 953 -52.88 -15.36 7.29
CA ASP A 953 -52.07 -16.19 8.20
C ASP A 953 -50.56 -15.95 8.02
N LEU A 954 -50.10 -15.71 6.78
CA LEU A 954 -48.71 -15.42 6.49
C LEU A 954 -48.32 -14.02 6.99
N VAL A 955 -49.17 -13.02 6.80
CA VAL A 955 -48.97 -11.64 7.27
C VAL A 955 -48.88 -11.62 8.80
N ASP A 956 -49.79 -12.30 9.49
CA ASP A 956 -49.81 -12.36 10.95
C ASP A 956 -48.56 -13.02 11.55
N LYS A 957 -47.96 -13.97 10.82
CA LYS A 957 -46.72 -14.65 11.23
C LYS A 957 -45.45 -13.94 10.77
N SER A 958 -45.54 -12.96 9.88
CA SER A 958 -44.40 -12.34 9.21
C SER A 958 -43.72 -11.26 10.05
N ASP A 959 -42.39 -11.26 10.04
CA ASP A 959 -41.61 -10.16 10.59
C ASP A 959 -41.64 -8.94 9.64
N PRO A 960 -41.24 -7.74 10.09
CA PRO A 960 -41.30 -6.52 9.27
C PRO A 960 -40.53 -6.60 7.94
N GLN A 961 -39.43 -7.35 7.85
CA GLN A 961 -38.66 -7.48 6.61
C GLN A 961 -39.38 -8.39 5.61
N THR A 962 -39.98 -9.48 6.08
CA THR A 962 -40.84 -10.33 5.24
C THR A 962 -42.07 -9.54 4.75
N LEU A 963 -42.72 -8.77 5.63
CA LEU A 963 -43.86 -7.93 5.24
C LEU A 963 -43.47 -6.89 4.20
N ARG A 964 -42.30 -6.25 4.36
CA ARG A 964 -41.77 -5.36 3.32
C ARG A 964 -41.63 -6.11 2.01
N PHE A 965 -40.95 -7.26 1.99
CA PHE A 965 -40.74 -8.05 0.76
C PHE A 965 -42.06 -8.42 0.07
N LEU A 966 -43.07 -8.84 0.82
CA LEU A 966 -44.42 -9.10 0.30
C LEU A 966 -45.03 -7.82 -0.31
N ALA A 967 -44.96 -6.69 0.40
CA ALA A 967 -45.48 -5.41 -0.08
C ALA A 967 -44.75 -4.92 -1.35
N GLU A 968 -43.42 -5.12 -1.45
CA GLU A 968 -42.68 -4.71 -2.65
C GLU A 968 -43.04 -5.51 -3.90
N ASN A 969 -43.64 -6.69 -3.70
CA ASN A 969 -43.97 -7.63 -4.75
C ASN A 969 -45.48 -7.91 -4.84
N ILE A 970 -46.32 -7.04 -4.24
CA ILE A 970 -47.77 -7.21 -4.16
C ILE A 970 -48.43 -7.44 -5.52
N ASP A 971 -48.00 -6.69 -6.55
CA ASP A 971 -48.50 -6.81 -7.92
C ASP A 971 -48.18 -8.19 -8.52
N ALA A 972 -47.00 -8.75 -8.22
CA ALA A 972 -46.58 -10.07 -8.69
C ALA A 972 -47.23 -11.22 -7.92
N LEU A 973 -47.68 -10.96 -6.69
CA LEU A 973 -48.44 -11.90 -5.87
C LEU A 973 -49.93 -11.96 -6.26
N GLY A 974 -50.40 -11.03 -7.11
CA GLY A 974 -51.81 -10.95 -7.52
C GLY A 974 -52.74 -10.54 -6.37
N LEU A 975 -52.22 -9.74 -5.44
CA LEU A 975 -52.94 -9.19 -4.29
C LEU A 975 -53.39 -7.76 -4.61
N ASP A 976 -54.56 -7.36 -4.10
CA ASP A 976 -55.14 -6.01 -4.22
C ASP A 976 -54.71 -5.12 -3.04
#